data_AF-A0A4D5RU01-F1
#
_entry.id   AF-A0A4D5RU01-F1
#
_cell.length_a   1.000
_cell.length_b   1.000
_cell.length_c   1.000
_cell.angle_alpha   90.00
_cell.angle_beta   90.00
_cell.angle_gamma   90.00
#
_symmetry.space_group_name_H-M   'P 1'
#
loop_
_entity.id
_entity.type
_entity.pdbx_description
1 polymer ?
#
loop_
_entity_poly.entity_id
_entity_poly.type
_entity_poly.pdbx_seq_one_letter_code
_entity_poly.pdbx_strand_id
1 'polypeptide(L)'
;MYVVHLLQQRQISAMMSSYQIARFVLLTLSRSDFTQDSISLCTEEHPNRPSLEEFRAHYPIVFVDRSGFLNLFASVSLESYLRVKHEAGLAIGFLDSCSTHSFEVLFATSLPFERTFDCLVLLNGRDVETAAEALSLRDVLADFDGDKTQPVASAICSLLRKGLGKRVCLVSTRPTTTQEWGLLQGPPAGVPSVAVGLLLDADHCYALVDRGPPADSSDAPDFRAFWGDRSELRRFQDGSILEAVVWPAKNARDRRGLVLDVCRHILARHAGLNGLTMVGDFLDPLLQLPTVEFPSATPYGTGEEVTTELVAAYDDLARVLRRLHDLPLTVSSVRGTSPTLRSTEVFPPLVGALGTDYGAYFTTDDGFLCPLPFKAHVPHLVPLTRVVVHMEATGKWPDDLEALRRVKAAFHVTLAKMLRENAKLVTTVHPEHVDVLKDGFVFRLRIAAHKEIGLARQSVGPNGAIAIKDTDLSRKIEFETEILPSLTSTLHGLQQQHSTFSAACRLAKRWVASQLLSGHMTEECIELLVASVYVAPAPYAVPNSPRLGFQRFLALLANHDWSRQPLVVNFAGKISKDEEADIHSTFVGQRSTLPPMFLATPLDGQQRSRWTEHAPTGQILHRLVALARESLRVLEGQVACPLEADVKQIFRPPLDPYDVIIHLDERRLPTAHLAVDCSHRTTLKRRKDDCMPVVDFDIAALYVQALQETYGDLALFFYDRYGGNLVAVLWKPHAFQPLPFKVSQIGGRTLNAEGKMVPNVEAVLEDFSTLGKGLVTSVETRTSKWTV
;
A
#
# COMPACT_ATOMS: atom_id res chain seq x y z
N MET A 1 -41.39 8.77 -0.46
CA MET A 1 -41.95 9.23 -1.75
C MET A 1 -41.45 8.42 -2.95
N TYR A 2 -40.15 8.23 -3.16
CA TYR A 2 -39.65 7.51 -4.34
C TYR A 2 -40.20 6.07 -4.45
N VAL A 3 -40.25 5.31 -3.34
CA VAL A 3 -40.90 3.98 -3.32
C VAL A 3 -42.37 4.03 -3.76
N VAL A 4 -43.10 5.08 -3.38
CA VAL A 4 -44.50 5.28 -3.79
C VAL A 4 -44.60 5.53 -5.30
N HIS A 5 -43.66 6.30 -5.87
CA HIS A 5 -43.57 6.49 -7.31
C HIS A 5 -43.35 5.17 -8.05
N LEU A 6 -42.40 4.34 -7.58
CA LEU A 6 -42.15 3.01 -8.17
C LEU A 6 -43.39 2.09 -8.09
N LEU A 7 -44.16 2.18 -6.99
CA LEU A 7 -45.40 1.43 -6.82
C LEU A 7 -46.49 1.90 -7.79
N GLN A 8 -46.65 3.22 -7.97
CA GLN A 8 -47.59 3.81 -8.94
C GLN A 8 -47.24 3.42 -10.38
N GLN A 9 -45.96 3.39 -10.71
CA GLN A 9 -45.45 2.92 -12.02
C GLN A 9 -45.52 1.40 -12.19
N ARG A 10 -46.05 0.66 -11.20
CA ARG A 10 -46.15 -0.81 -11.17
C ARG A 10 -44.80 -1.51 -11.34
N GLN A 11 -43.71 -0.85 -10.98
CA GLN A 11 -42.36 -1.41 -11.02
C GLN A 11 -42.05 -2.25 -9.77
N ILE A 12 -42.75 -1.98 -8.66
CA ILE A 12 -42.77 -2.81 -7.45
C ILE A 12 -44.20 -3.18 -7.06
N SER A 13 -44.36 -4.19 -6.21
CA SER A 13 -45.65 -4.69 -5.73
C SER A 13 -45.71 -4.72 -4.21
N ALA A 14 -46.89 -4.54 -3.64
CA ALA A 14 -47.14 -4.69 -2.20
C ALA A 14 -46.89 -6.13 -1.69
N MET A 15 -46.80 -7.11 -2.60
CA MET A 15 -46.47 -8.50 -2.27
C MET A 15 -44.95 -8.75 -2.16
N MET A 16 -44.10 -7.78 -2.53
CA MET A 16 -42.65 -7.92 -2.43
C MET A 16 -42.18 -7.79 -0.99
N SER A 17 -41.15 -8.55 -0.61
CA SER A 17 -40.52 -8.40 0.70
C SER A 17 -39.76 -7.08 0.82
N SER A 18 -39.48 -6.64 2.05
CA SER A 18 -38.67 -5.44 2.31
C SER A 18 -37.30 -5.51 1.63
N TYR A 19 -36.66 -6.68 1.62
CA TYR A 19 -35.41 -6.91 0.90
C TYR A 19 -35.54 -6.71 -0.61
N GLN A 20 -36.58 -7.29 -1.22
CA GLN A 20 -36.84 -7.14 -2.65
C GLN A 20 -37.08 -5.68 -3.04
N ILE A 21 -37.86 -4.95 -2.22
CA ILE A 21 -38.13 -3.53 -2.44
C ILE A 21 -36.83 -2.71 -2.29
N ALA A 22 -36.08 -2.89 -1.20
CA ALA A 22 -34.84 -2.15 -0.95
C ALA A 22 -33.81 -2.38 -2.07
N ARG A 23 -33.59 -3.64 -2.46
CA ARG A 23 -32.71 -4.00 -3.59
C ARG A 23 -33.18 -3.36 -4.89
N PHE A 24 -34.49 -3.38 -5.18
CA PHE A 24 -35.03 -2.76 -6.39
C PHE A 24 -34.86 -1.23 -6.39
N VAL A 25 -35.04 -0.58 -5.24
CA VAL A 25 -34.79 0.86 -5.08
C VAL A 25 -33.32 1.19 -5.36
N LEU A 26 -32.37 0.46 -4.77
CA LEU A 26 -30.94 0.66 -5.04
C LEU A 26 -30.61 0.45 -6.52
N LEU A 27 -31.17 -0.60 -7.14
CA LEU A 27 -30.96 -0.88 -8.56
C LEU A 27 -31.48 0.26 -9.45
N THR A 28 -32.69 0.75 -9.21
CA THR A 28 -33.26 1.85 -9.99
C THR A 28 -32.53 3.16 -9.76
N LEU A 29 -32.12 3.48 -8.52
CA LEU A 29 -31.30 4.66 -8.24
C LEU A 29 -29.95 4.61 -8.96
N SER A 30 -29.27 3.47 -8.96
CA SER A 30 -27.97 3.30 -9.64
C SER A 30 -28.04 3.54 -11.16
N ARG A 31 -29.19 3.24 -11.77
CA ARG A 31 -29.44 3.37 -13.21
C ARG A 31 -30.18 4.64 -13.61
N SER A 32 -30.73 5.38 -12.66
CA SER A 32 -31.47 6.62 -12.90
C SER A 32 -30.59 7.69 -13.51
N ASP A 33 -31.16 8.58 -14.32
CA ASP A 33 -30.54 9.85 -14.68
C ASP A 33 -31.51 11.01 -14.44
N PHE A 34 -31.67 11.42 -13.18
CA PHE A 34 -32.58 12.50 -12.81
C PHE A 34 -32.14 13.90 -13.29
N THR A 35 -30.95 13.99 -13.92
CA THR A 35 -30.52 15.23 -14.59
C THR A 35 -31.19 15.42 -15.93
N GLN A 36 -31.64 14.32 -16.56
CA GLN A 36 -32.38 14.31 -17.82
C GLN A 36 -33.84 13.94 -17.59
N ASP A 37 -34.11 12.97 -16.72
CA ASP A 37 -35.42 12.39 -16.48
C ASP A 37 -36.09 12.97 -15.22
N SER A 38 -37.12 13.79 -15.42
CA SER A 38 -37.93 14.30 -14.30
C SER A 38 -39.03 13.32 -13.97
N ILE A 39 -39.24 13.09 -12.68
CA ILE A 39 -40.27 12.17 -12.16
C ILE A 39 -41.37 12.94 -11.44
N SER A 40 -42.59 12.39 -11.42
CA SER A 40 -43.77 13.03 -10.83
C SER A 40 -44.68 11.98 -10.17
N LEU A 41 -45.29 12.34 -9.04
CA LEU A 41 -46.42 11.61 -8.43
C LEU A 41 -47.78 12.16 -8.87
N CYS A 42 -47.81 13.34 -9.48
CA CYS A 42 -49.03 13.98 -9.95
C CYS A 42 -49.50 13.35 -11.27
N THR A 43 -50.72 12.81 -11.25
CA THR A 43 -51.41 12.18 -12.40
C THR A 43 -52.55 13.05 -12.95
N GLU A 44 -52.93 14.11 -12.24
CA GLU A 44 -54.05 14.98 -12.57
C GLU A 44 -53.54 16.30 -13.16
N GLU A 45 -54.30 16.87 -14.09
CA GLU A 45 -54.03 18.20 -14.63
C GLU A 45 -54.81 19.25 -13.83
N HIS A 46 -54.09 20.20 -13.24
CA HIS A 46 -54.66 21.34 -12.53
C HIS A 46 -54.36 22.64 -13.30
N PRO A 47 -55.30 23.60 -13.34
CA PRO A 47 -55.03 24.92 -13.92
C PRO A 47 -53.89 25.62 -13.15
N ASN A 48 -52.99 26.29 -13.88
CA ASN A 48 -51.81 27.00 -13.37
C ASN A 48 -50.70 26.12 -12.75
N ARG A 49 -50.69 24.81 -13.03
CA ARG A 49 -49.61 23.91 -12.61
C ARG A 49 -48.32 24.21 -13.38
N PRO A 50 -47.16 24.35 -12.70
CA PRO A 50 -45.89 24.47 -13.38
C PRO A 50 -45.55 23.22 -14.18
N SER A 51 -45.03 23.40 -15.39
CA SER A 51 -44.60 22.28 -16.23
C SER A 51 -43.32 21.63 -15.68
N LEU A 52 -43.05 20.37 -16.06
CA LEU A 52 -41.77 19.74 -15.71
C LEU A 52 -40.58 20.47 -16.35
N GLU A 53 -40.78 21.11 -17.50
CA GLU A 53 -39.77 21.93 -18.17
C GLU A 53 -39.48 23.21 -17.38
N GLU A 54 -40.50 23.86 -16.82
CA GLU A 54 -40.34 25.01 -15.93
C GLU A 54 -39.58 24.64 -14.66
N PHE A 55 -39.84 23.48 -14.07
CA PHE A 55 -39.03 22.98 -12.95
C PHE A 55 -37.58 22.71 -13.36
N ARG A 56 -37.33 22.07 -14.50
CA ARG A 56 -35.97 21.79 -15.02
C ARG A 56 -35.18 23.05 -15.32
N ALA A 57 -35.84 24.14 -15.70
CA ALA A 57 -35.18 25.41 -15.93
C ALA A 57 -34.55 26.01 -14.65
N HIS A 58 -35.04 25.62 -13.47
CA HIS A 58 -34.61 26.18 -12.18
C HIS A 58 -33.90 25.16 -11.28
N TYR A 59 -34.14 23.86 -11.44
CA TYR A 59 -33.59 22.81 -10.61
C TYR A 59 -32.82 21.77 -11.44
N PRO A 60 -31.63 21.33 -10.97
CA PRO A 60 -30.83 20.32 -11.68
C PRO A 60 -31.46 18.92 -11.65
N ILE A 61 -32.33 18.66 -10.67
CA ILE A 61 -33.06 17.40 -10.50
C ILE A 61 -34.49 17.69 -10.02
N VAL A 62 -35.46 16.95 -10.56
CA VAL A 62 -36.89 17.25 -10.35
C VAL A 62 -37.65 15.98 -9.97
N PHE A 63 -38.29 16.02 -8.80
CA PHE A 63 -39.28 15.04 -8.38
C PHE A 63 -40.54 15.74 -7.86
N VAL A 64 -41.58 15.82 -8.67
CA VAL A 64 -42.81 16.53 -8.31
C VAL A 64 -43.71 15.67 -7.43
N ASP A 65 -44.28 16.30 -6.40
CA ASP A 65 -45.23 15.70 -5.47
C ASP A 65 -46.59 15.36 -6.14
N ARG A 66 -47.57 14.91 -5.34
CA ARG A 66 -48.90 14.55 -5.85
C ARG A 66 -49.72 15.77 -6.28
N SER A 67 -49.54 16.93 -5.65
CA SER A 67 -50.26 18.17 -5.99
C SER A 67 -49.80 18.76 -7.32
N GLY A 68 -48.57 18.48 -7.74
CA GLY A 68 -48.01 19.02 -8.98
C GLY A 68 -47.26 20.35 -8.80
N PHE A 69 -47.22 20.89 -7.58
CA PHE A 69 -46.67 22.22 -7.27
C PHE A 69 -45.36 22.19 -6.46
N LEU A 70 -45.00 21.06 -5.84
CA LEU A 70 -43.82 20.96 -5.00
C LEU A 70 -42.76 20.04 -5.62
N ASN A 71 -41.56 20.56 -5.85
CA ASN A 71 -40.39 19.74 -6.14
C ASN A 71 -39.83 19.15 -4.84
N LEU A 72 -40.01 17.85 -4.62
CA LEU A 72 -39.49 17.10 -3.48
C LEU A 72 -37.95 17.06 -3.44
N PHE A 73 -37.29 17.34 -4.57
CA PHE A 73 -35.83 17.43 -4.67
C PHE A 73 -35.30 18.88 -4.62
N ALA A 74 -36.13 19.87 -4.29
CA ALA A 74 -35.71 21.28 -4.25
C ALA A 74 -34.47 21.52 -3.36
N SER A 75 -34.34 20.80 -2.23
CA SER A 75 -33.20 20.90 -1.31
C SER A 75 -32.09 19.87 -1.58
N VAL A 76 -32.24 18.99 -2.56
CA VAL A 76 -31.27 17.94 -2.86
C VAL A 76 -30.27 18.46 -3.88
N SER A 77 -28.99 18.58 -3.48
CA SER A 77 -27.94 18.97 -4.42
C SER A 77 -27.67 17.88 -5.46
N LEU A 78 -27.25 18.30 -6.65
CA LEU A 78 -26.81 17.39 -7.70
C LEU A 78 -25.69 16.46 -7.21
N GLU A 79 -24.77 16.99 -6.43
CA GLU A 79 -23.63 16.26 -5.82
C GLU A 79 -24.10 15.16 -4.86
N SER A 80 -25.14 15.44 -4.07
CA SER A 80 -25.75 14.46 -3.17
C SER A 80 -26.43 13.34 -3.96
N TYR A 81 -27.18 13.69 -5.00
CA TYR A 81 -27.81 12.71 -5.89
C TYR A 81 -26.79 11.81 -6.58
N LEU A 82 -25.75 12.40 -7.18
CA LEU A 82 -24.69 11.64 -7.86
C LEU A 82 -23.96 10.71 -6.89
N ARG A 83 -23.74 11.14 -5.64
CA ARG A 83 -23.20 10.27 -4.59
C ARG A 83 -24.15 9.12 -4.27
N VAL A 84 -25.44 9.37 -4.05
CA VAL A 84 -26.44 8.32 -3.80
C VAL A 84 -26.51 7.33 -4.97
N LYS A 85 -26.49 7.82 -6.22
CA LYS A 85 -26.44 6.97 -7.42
C LYS A 85 -25.20 6.08 -7.44
N HIS A 86 -24.03 6.65 -7.14
CA HIS A 86 -22.76 5.92 -7.07
C HIS A 86 -22.78 4.84 -5.98
N GLU A 87 -23.12 5.22 -4.75
CA GLU A 87 -23.20 4.31 -3.59
C GLU A 87 -24.25 3.22 -3.80
N ALA A 88 -25.38 3.53 -4.43
CA ALA A 88 -26.38 2.52 -4.79
C ALA A 88 -25.83 1.49 -5.80
N GLY A 89 -24.99 1.93 -6.75
CA GLY A 89 -24.28 1.04 -7.67
C GLY A 89 -23.32 0.10 -6.95
N LEU A 90 -22.50 0.63 -6.02
CA LEU A 90 -21.62 -0.18 -5.17
C LEU A 90 -22.43 -1.17 -4.32
N ALA A 91 -23.52 -0.71 -3.70
CA ALA A 91 -24.36 -1.53 -2.84
C ALA A 91 -24.98 -2.72 -3.58
N ILE A 92 -25.44 -2.53 -4.82
CA ILE A 92 -25.93 -3.62 -5.68
C ILE A 92 -24.81 -4.61 -5.99
N GLY A 93 -23.61 -4.13 -6.34
CA GLY A 93 -22.46 -4.99 -6.58
C GLY A 93 -22.12 -5.86 -5.37
N PHE A 94 -22.17 -5.28 -4.16
CA PHE A 94 -21.93 -6.02 -2.92
C PHE A 94 -23.06 -7.01 -2.62
N LEU A 95 -24.33 -6.64 -2.80
CA LEU A 95 -25.43 -7.60 -2.66
C LEU A 95 -25.33 -8.78 -3.65
N ASP A 96 -24.84 -8.54 -4.87
CA ASP A 96 -24.66 -9.56 -5.92
C ASP A 96 -23.51 -10.52 -5.66
N SER A 97 -22.52 -10.09 -4.87
CA SER A 97 -21.44 -10.98 -4.41
C SER A 97 -21.95 -12.15 -3.57
N CYS A 98 -23.14 -12.01 -2.95
CA CYS A 98 -23.71 -12.91 -1.94
C CYS A 98 -22.72 -13.29 -0.83
N SER A 99 -21.82 -12.39 -0.44
CA SER A 99 -20.97 -12.60 0.74
C SER A 99 -21.84 -12.59 2.00
N THR A 100 -21.53 -13.47 2.96
CA THR A 100 -22.15 -13.50 4.30
C THR A 100 -21.97 -12.18 5.05
N HIS A 101 -20.95 -11.38 4.70
CA HIS A 101 -20.63 -10.09 5.32
C HIS A 101 -21.30 -8.89 4.64
N SER A 102 -22.05 -9.09 3.56
CA SER A 102 -22.67 -7.99 2.80
C SER A 102 -23.55 -7.08 3.67
N PHE A 103 -24.22 -7.64 4.68
CA PHE A 103 -25.05 -6.85 5.59
C PHE A 103 -24.23 -5.89 6.46
N GLU A 104 -23.14 -6.37 7.07
CA GLU A 104 -22.27 -5.55 7.94
C GLU A 104 -21.60 -4.43 7.13
N VAL A 105 -21.14 -4.76 5.93
CA VAL A 105 -20.54 -3.81 4.98
C VAL A 105 -21.53 -2.70 4.62
N LEU A 106 -22.78 -3.05 4.32
CA LEU A 106 -23.79 -2.08 3.83
C LEU A 106 -24.42 -1.23 4.94
N PHE A 107 -24.65 -1.81 6.12
CA PHE A 107 -25.52 -1.19 7.13
C PHE A 107 -24.84 -0.95 8.48
N ALA A 108 -23.72 -1.61 8.77
CA ALA A 108 -23.01 -1.48 10.05
C ALA A 108 -21.68 -0.73 9.95
N THR A 109 -21.18 -0.47 8.73
CA THR A 109 -19.88 0.15 8.52
C THR A 109 -20.01 1.65 8.26
N SER A 110 -19.35 2.46 9.08
CA SER A 110 -19.27 3.91 8.86
C SER A 110 -18.28 4.25 7.73
N LEU A 111 -18.66 5.22 6.90
CA LEU A 111 -17.88 5.73 5.76
C LEU A 111 -17.45 7.19 6.00
N PRO A 112 -16.35 7.45 6.73
CA PRO A 112 -15.80 8.79 6.87
C PRO A 112 -15.41 9.37 5.52
N PHE A 113 -15.68 10.66 5.36
CA PHE A 113 -15.47 11.39 4.10
C PHE A 113 -14.00 11.30 3.63
N GLU A 114 -13.07 11.40 4.57
CA GLU A 114 -11.62 11.37 4.36
C GLU A 114 -11.10 10.00 3.88
N ARG A 115 -11.88 8.93 4.11
CA ARG A 115 -11.61 7.55 3.65
C ARG A 115 -12.40 7.17 2.39
N THR A 116 -13.33 7.99 1.95
CA THR A 116 -14.10 7.74 0.72
C THR A 116 -13.37 8.25 -0.51
N PHE A 117 -12.77 9.43 -0.45
CA PHE A 117 -12.21 10.14 -1.61
C PHE A 117 -10.68 10.07 -1.67
N ASP A 118 -10.15 10.03 -2.90
CA ASP A 118 -8.71 9.98 -3.19
C ASP A 118 -8.04 11.34 -3.01
N CYS A 119 -8.72 12.41 -3.41
CA CYS A 119 -8.24 13.77 -3.27
C CYS A 119 -9.32 14.67 -2.64
N LEU A 120 -8.89 15.68 -1.89
CA LEU A 120 -9.78 16.67 -1.29
C LEU A 120 -9.37 18.09 -1.70
N VAL A 121 -10.35 18.94 -1.94
CA VAL A 121 -10.19 20.40 -2.10
C VAL A 121 -10.90 21.08 -0.94
N LEU A 122 -10.15 21.82 -0.12
CA LEU A 122 -10.63 22.43 1.11
C LEU A 122 -10.62 23.95 0.98
N LEU A 123 -11.78 24.56 1.13
CA LEU A 123 -11.99 26.01 1.12
C LEU A 123 -12.36 26.44 2.54
N ASN A 124 -11.63 27.41 3.07
CA ASN A 124 -11.99 28.10 4.30
C ASN A 124 -12.93 29.29 3.99
N GLY A 125 -13.29 30.07 5.02
CA GLY A 125 -14.22 31.18 4.85
C GLY A 125 -13.77 32.26 3.85
N ARG A 126 -12.49 32.64 3.84
CA ARG A 126 -11.99 33.63 2.86
C ARG A 126 -12.04 33.09 1.43
N ASP A 127 -11.81 31.79 1.25
CA ASP A 127 -11.84 31.15 -0.05
C ASP A 127 -13.29 31.07 -0.56
N VAL A 128 -14.26 30.77 0.33
CA VAL A 128 -15.69 30.79 0.01
C VAL A 128 -16.15 32.18 -0.42
N GLU A 129 -15.74 33.22 0.30
CA GLU A 129 -16.03 34.61 -0.04
C GLU A 129 -15.49 35.00 -1.43
N THR A 130 -14.21 34.71 -1.67
CA THR A 130 -13.56 35.00 -2.95
C THR A 130 -14.26 34.29 -4.11
N ALA A 131 -14.60 33.01 -3.93
CA ALA A 131 -15.30 32.24 -4.95
C ALA A 131 -16.70 32.78 -5.24
N ALA A 132 -17.46 33.19 -4.20
CA ALA A 132 -18.80 33.73 -4.37
C ALA A 132 -18.80 35.03 -5.20
N GLU A 133 -17.80 35.89 -5.00
CA GLU A 133 -17.62 37.11 -5.78
C GLU A 133 -17.17 36.83 -7.22
N ALA A 134 -16.13 36.01 -7.40
CA ALA A 134 -15.58 35.69 -8.71
C ALA A 134 -16.60 35.00 -9.64
N LEU A 135 -17.43 34.12 -9.06
CA LEU A 135 -18.46 33.38 -9.78
C LEU A 135 -19.79 34.13 -9.89
N SER A 136 -19.85 35.38 -9.40
CA SER A 136 -21.03 36.25 -9.47
C SER A 136 -22.32 35.59 -8.94
N LEU A 137 -22.22 34.86 -7.81
CA LEU A 137 -23.33 34.03 -7.29
C LEU A 137 -24.43 34.83 -6.56
N ARG A 138 -24.42 36.17 -6.60
CA ARG A 138 -25.29 37.02 -5.78
C ARG A 138 -26.78 36.70 -5.92
N ASP A 139 -27.24 36.41 -7.14
CA ASP A 139 -28.65 36.10 -7.40
C ASP A 139 -29.05 34.77 -6.76
N VAL A 140 -28.16 33.78 -6.79
CA VAL A 140 -28.38 32.45 -6.19
C VAL A 140 -28.36 32.52 -4.67
N LEU A 141 -27.54 33.39 -4.07
CA LEU A 141 -27.45 33.52 -2.60
C LEU A 141 -28.78 33.94 -1.95
N ALA A 142 -29.67 34.60 -2.70
CA ALA A 142 -31.00 34.96 -2.21
C ALA A 142 -31.84 33.74 -1.86
N ASP A 143 -31.66 32.62 -2.57
CA ASP A 143 -32.38 31.36 -2.33
C ASP A 143 -31.86 30.58 -1.11
N PHE A 144 -30.72 31.00 -0.54
CA PHE A 144 -30.03 30.33 0.58
C PHE A 144 -29.87 31.24 1.81
N ASP A 145 -30.73 32.25 1.96
CA ASP A 145 -30.69 33.22 3.08
C ASP A 145 -29.31 33.90 3.25
N GLY A 146 -28.54 34.02 2.15
CA GLY A 146 -27.18 34.56 2.16
C GLY A 146 -26.06 33.57 2.54
N ASP A 147 -26.36 32.30 2.83
CA ASP A 147 -25.32 31.27 3.01
C ASP A 147 -24.60 31.00 1.69
N LYS A 148 -23.29 31.25 1.69
CA LYS A 148 -22.43 31.07 0.52
C LYS A 148 -21.94 29.64 0.38
N THR A 149 -22.02 28.83 1.43
CA THR A 149 -21.39 27.51 1.51
C THR A 149 -21.92 26.58 0.41
N GLN A 150 -23.24 26.38 0.34
CA GLN A 150 -23.85 25.47 -0.62
C GLN A 150 -23.76 25.98 -2.08
N PRO A 151 -24.08 27.25 -2.40
CA PRO A 151 -23.92 27.78 -3.75
C PRO A 151 -22.48 27.72 -4.27
N VAL A 152 -21.50 28.11 -3.45
CA VAL A 152 -20.08 27.99 -3.81
C VAL A 152 -19.70 26.53 -4.00
N ALA A 153 -20.11 25.63 -3.09
CA ALA A 153 -19.81 24.21 -3.23
C ALA A 153 -20.35 23.62 -4.54
N SER A 154 -21.57 23.95 -4.93
CA SER A 154 -22.17 23.48 -6.19
C SER A 154 -21.44 24.05 -7.41
N ALA A 155 -21.13 25.35 -7.41
CA ALA A 155 -20.40 25.98 -8.50
C ALA A 155 -18.98 25.41 -8.68
N ILE A 156 -18.27 25.19 -7.57
CA ILE A 156 -16.94 24.56 -7.56
C ILE A 156 -17.02 23.12 -8.08
N CYS A 157 -17.99 22.32 -7.62
CA CYS A 157 -18.21 20.96 -8.10
C CYS A 157 -18.51 20.92 -9.61
N SER A 158 -19.28 21.86 -10.12
CA SER A 158 -19.58 22.00 -11.56
C SER A 158 -18.31 22.28 -12.37
N LEU A 159 -17.49 23.24 -11.94
CA LEU A 159 -16.21 23.58 -12.57
C LEU A 159 -15.25 22.39 -12.58
N LEU A 160 -15.10 21.72 -11.44
CA LEU A 160 -14.21 20.56 -11.29
C LEU A 160 -14.69 19.38 -12.14
N ARG A 161 -16.00 19.10 -12.18
CA ARG A 161 -16.56 18.04 -13.04
C ARG A 161 -16.31 18.33 -14.52
N LYS A 162 -16.50 19.58 -14.96
CA LYS A 162 -16.24 20.01 -16.34
C LYS A 162 -14.76 19.87 -16.71
N GLY A 163 -13.85 20.33 -15.86
CA GLY A 163 -12.43 20.36 -16.20
C GLY A 163 -11.66 19.06 -15.91
N LEU A 164 -12.06 18.26 -14.93
CA LEU A 164 -11.47 16.94 -14.69
C LEU A 164 -12.02 15.88 -15.63
N GLY A 165 -13.26 16.02 -16.10
CA GLY A 165 -13.88 15.12 -17.07
C GLY A 165 -13.76 13.66 -16.65
N LYS A 166 -13.15 12.83 -17.51
CA LYS A 166 -12.98 11.39 -17.28
C LYS A 166 -12.02 11.03 -16.14
N ARG A 167 -11.25 11.98 -15.60
CA ARG A 167 -10.28 11.72 -14.51
C ARG A 167 -10.96 11.36 -13.18
N VAL A 168 -12.25 11.66 -13.04
CA VAL A 168 -13.03 11.46 -11.81
C VAL A 168 -14.29 10.67 -12.09
N CYS A 169 -14.59 9.70 -11.22
CA CYS A 169 -15.88 9.00 -11.22
C CYS A 169 -16.95 9.78 -10.44
N LEU A 170 -16.55 10.48 -9.37
CA LEU A 170 -17.46 11.22 -8.51
C LEU A 170 -16.78 12.47 -7.94
N VAL A 171 -17.51 13.57 -7.98
CA VAL A 171 -17.20 14.82 -7.25
C VAL A 171 -18.33 15.04 -6.26
N SER A 172 -18.01 15.13 -4.96
CA SER A 172 -19.02 15.27 -3.92
C SER A 172 -18.57 16.19 -2.81
N THR A 173 -19.51 16.74 -2.06
CA THR A 173 -19.26 17.66 -0.96
C THR A 173 -19.39 16.96 0.37
N ARG A 174 -18.59 17.37 1.35
CA ARG A 174 -18.77 16.92 2.74
C ARG A 174 -20.14 17.40 3.22
N PRO A 175 -21.00 16.52 3.79
CA PRO A 175 -22.26 16.93 4.37
C PRO A 175 -22.01 17.94 5.51
N THR A 176 -22.75 19.05 5.50
CA THR A 176 -22.69 20.05 6.57
C THR A 176 -23.44 19.51 7.80
N THR A 177 -22.79 19.46 8.95
CA THR A 177 -23.48 19.16 10.21
C THR A 177 -24.17 20.43 10.70
N THR A 178 -25.49 20.39 10.85
CA THR A 178 -26.24 21.48 11.46
C THR A 178 -25.91 21.55 12.95
N GLN A 179 -25.44 22.71 13.41
CA GLN A 179 -25.23 22.93 14.84
C GLN A 179 -26.58 23.08 15.53
N GLU A 180 -26.78 22.38 16.64
CA GLU A 180 -27.89 22.62 17.54
C GLU A 180 -27.58 23.82 18.44
N TRP A 181 -28.56 24.66 18.72
CA TRP A 181 -28.43 25.79 19.65
C TRP A 181 -29.55 25.79 20.68
N GLY A 182 -29.29 26.41 21.84
CA GLY A 182 -30.28 26.51 22.89
C GLY A 182 -31.46 27.42 22.50
N LEU A 183 -32.65 27.14 23.04
CA LEU A 183 -33.87 27.91 22.74
C LEU A 183 -33.77 29.42 22.98
N LEU A 184 -32.85 29.85 23.86
CA LEU A 184 -32.62 31.25 24.22
C LEU A 184 -31.43 31.88 23.49
N GLN A 185 -30.73 31.12 22.64
CA GLN A 185 -29.59 31.60 21.87
C GLN A 185 -30.04 31.92 20.44
N GLY A 186 -29.41 32.92 19.81
CA GLY A 186 -29.56 33.13 18.37
C GLY A 186 -28.95 31.96 17.59
N PRO A 187 -29.34 31.80 16.31
CA PRO A 187 -28.76 30.77 15.47
C PRO A 187 -27.24 30.94 15.39
N PRO A 188 -26.46 29.84 15.42
CA PRO A 188 -25.02 29.93 15.38
C PRO A 188 -24.58 30.47 14.02
N ALA A 189 -23.74 31.52 14.03
CA ALA A 189 -23.05 31.98 12.85
C ALA A 189 -21.94 30.98 12.50
N GLY A 190 -22.24 30.04 11.61
CA GLY A 190 -21.25 29.09 11.12
C GLY A 190 -20.12 29.80 10.36
N VAL A 191 -18.89 29.33 10.51
CA VAL A 191 -17.79 29.77 9.63
C VAL A 191 -17.96 29.06 8.29
N PRO A 192 -18.13 29.78 7.16
CA PRO A 192 -18.30 29.14 5.87
C PRO A 192 -17.08 28.30 5.55
N SER A 193 -17.28 27.03 5.20
CA SER A 193 -16.22 26.14 4.75
C SER A 193 -16.77 25.09 3.82
N VAL A 194 -16.03 24.79 2.77
CA VAL A 194 -16.41 23.79 1.77
C VAL A 194 -15.31 22.76 1.66
N ALA A 195 -15.68 21.48 1.73
CA ALA A 195 -14.78 20.37 1.44
C ALA A 195 -15.36 19.57 0.27
N VAL A 196 -14.60 19.49 -0.82
CA VAL A 196 -14.96 18.72 -2.01
C VAL A 196 -14.05 17.51 -2.09
N GLY A 197 -14.64 16.33 -2.20
CA GLY A 197 -13.97 15.06 -2.39
C GLY A 197 -14.03 14.62 -3.86
N LEU A 198 -12.90 14.11 -4.34
CA LEU A 198 -12.73 13.60 -5.69
C LEU A 198 -12.42 12.10 -5.63
N LEU A 199 -13.28 11.29 -6.24
CA LEU A 199 -13.06 9.87 -6.46
C LEU A 199 -12.50 9.71 -7.86
N LEU A 200 -11.27 9.22 -7.99
CA LEU A 200 -10.58 9.19 -9.27
C LEU A 200 -10.98 7.98 -10.09
N ASP A 201 -10.88 8.12 -11.41
CA ASP A 201 -10.98 7.04 -12.37
C ASP A 201 -9.59 6.45 -12.66
N ALA A 202 -9.43 5.15 -12.46
CA ALA A 202 -8.13 4.48 -12.54
C ALA A 202 -7.46 4.61 -13.92
N ASP A 203 -8.25 4.57 -14.99
CA ASP A 203 -7.74 4.53 -16.36
C ASP A 203 -7.31 5.91 -16.87
N HIS A 204 -7.94 6.97 -16.37
CA HIS A 204 -7.79 8.32 -16.92
C HIS A 204 -7.13 9.31 -15.97
N CYS A 205 -7.11 9.09 -14.66
CA CYS A 205 -6.71 10.10 -13.67
C CYS A 205 -5.30 10.68 -13.88
N TYR A 206 -4.34 9.87 -14.33
CA TYR A 206 -2.94 10.27 -14.54
C TYR A 206 -2.58 10.57 -16.00
N ALA A 207 -3.56 10.73 -16.89
CA ALA A 207 -3.30 11.07 -18.29
C ALA A 207 -2.53 12.40 -18.41
N LEU A 208 -1.50 12.43 -19.27
CA LEU A 208 -0.70 13.65 -19.48
C LEU A 208 -1.39 14.68 -20.37
N VAL A 209 -2.42 14.27 -21.10
CA VAL A 209 -3.09 15.10 -22.10
C VAL A 209 -4.59 15.00 -21.93
N ASP A 210 -5.25 16.14 -21.75
CA ASP A 210 -6.69 16.27 -21.88
C ASP A 210 -7.02 16.59 -23.34
N ARG A 211 -7.66 15.64 -24.03
CA ARG A 211 -8.08 15.82 -25.43
C ARG A 211 -9.38 16.60 -25.48
N GLY A 212 -9.37 17.71 -26.22
CA GLY A 212 -10.53 18.53 -26.53
C GLY A 212 -11.16 18.15 -27.88
N PRO A 213 -12.08 19.01 -28.37
CA PRO A 213 -12.74 18.81 -29.66
C PRO A 213 -11.80 19.05 -30.85
N PRO A 214 -12.17 18.58 -32.06
CA PRO A 214 -11.51 18.97 -33.30
C PRO A 214 -11.40 20.48 -33.47
N ALA A 215 -10.30 20.95 -34.05
CA ALA A 215 -9.99 22.37 -34.19
C ALA A 215 -11.06 23.17 -34.99
N ASP A 216 -11.79 22.49 -35.86
CA ASP A 216 -12.85 23.01 -36.71
C ASP A 216 -14.26 22.86 -36.11
N SER A 217 -14.40 22.23 -34.95
CA SER A 217 -15.68 22.07 -34.24
C SER A 217 -16.20 23.40 -33.68
N SER A 218 -17.53 23.54 -33.61
CA SER A 218 -18.21 24.65 -32.93
C SER A 218 -17.83 24.76 -31.45
N ASP A 219 -17.35 23.67 -30.84
CA ASP A 219 -17.06 23.60 -29.40
C ASP A 219 -15.60 24.00 -29.07
N ALA A 220 -14.75 24.15 -30.09
CA ALA A 220 -13.33 24.52 -29.90
C ALA A 220 -13.13 25.91 -29.28
N PRO A 221 -13.91 26.96 -29.62
CA PRO A 221 -13.84 28.25 -28.93
C PRO A 221 -14.14 28.13 -27.42
N ASP A 222 -15.14 27.34 -27.04
CA ASP A 222 -15.52 27.15 -25.64
C ASP A 222 -14.44 26.42 -24.85
N PHE A 223 -13.81 25.41 -25.48
CA PHE A 223 -12.66 24.72 -24.91
C PHE A 223 -11.49 25.68 -24.66
N ARG A 224 -11.13 26.51 -25.66
CA ARG A 224 -10.07 27.52 -25.52
C ARG A 224 -10.40 28.56 -24.46
N ALA A 225 -11.65 29.02 -24.40
CA ALA A 225 -12.08 29.99 -23.38
C ALA A 225 -11.96 29.41 -21.97
N PHE A 226 -12.38 28.15 -21.80
CA PHE A 226 -12.34 27.45 -20.52
C PHE A 226 -10.91 27.22 -20.02
N TRP A 227 -10.01 26.72 -20.89
CA TRP A 227 -8.63 26.39 -20.51
C TRP A 227 -7.66 27.56 -20.59
N GLY A 228 -7.97 28.57 -21.41
CA GLY A 228 -7.16 29.77 -21.59
C GLY A 228 -5.82 29.47 -22.28
N ASP A 229 -4.76 30.00 -21.68
CA ASP A 229 -3.37 29.89 -22.12
C ASP A 229 -2.82 28.45 -22.11
N ARG A 230 -3.50 27.52 -21.43
CA ARG A 230 -3.16 26.10 -21.43
C ARG A 230 -3.64 25.33 -22.66
N SER A 231 -4.58 25.88 -23.44
CA SER A 231 -5.09 25.22 -24.65
C SER A 231 -4.09 25.37 -25.79
N GLU A 232 -3.73 24.27 -26.43
CA GLU A 232 -2.89 24.24 -27.62
C GLU A 232 -3.48 23.31 -28.70
N LEU A 233 -3.23 23.64 -29.97
CA LEU A 233 -3.53 22.72 -31.08
C LEU A 233 -2.46 21.64 -31.15
N ARG A 234 -2.87 20.38 -31.05
CA ARG A 234 -1.96 19.24 -31.07
C ARG A 234 -2.36 18.21 -32.13
N ARG A 235 -1.37 17.81 -32.93
CA ARG A 235 -1.50 16.67 -33.84
C ARG A 235 -1.19 15.37 -33.10
N PHE A 236 -2.10 14.40 -33.16
CA PHE A 236 -1.95 13.08 -32.55
C PHE A 236 -1.40 12.05 -33.53
N GLN A 237 -0.98 10.87 -33.03
CA GLN A 237 -0.39 9.81 -33.85
C GLN A 237 -1.35 9.25 -34.91
N ASP A 238 -2.66 9.38 -34.69
CA ASP A 238 -3.71 9.03 -35.64
C ASP A 238 -3.93 10.10 -36.74
N GLY A 239 -3.15 11.19 -36.73
CA GLY A 239 -3.23 12.29 -37.68
C GLY A 239 -4.28 13.35 -37.34
N SER A 240 -5.12 13.12 -36.31
CA SER A 240 -6.13 14.10 -35.87
C SER A 240 -5.47 15.35 -35.29
N ILE A 241 -6.11 16.50 -35.50
CA ILE A 241 -5.71 17.79 -34.92
C ILE A 241 -6.84 18.26 -34.00
N LEU A 242 -6.58 18.23 -32.70
CA LEU A 242 -7.55 18.59 -31.68
C LEU A 242 -7.01 19.76 -30.85
N GLU A 243 -7.91 20.52 -30.24
CA GLU A 243 -7.56 21.31 -29.06
C GLU A 243 -7.13 20.34 -27.94
N ALA A 244 -6.10 20.69 -27.18
CA ALA A 244 -5.58 19.84 -26.12
C ALA A 244 -4.95 20.66 -24.99
N VAL A 245 -4.89 20.07 -23.79
CA VAL A 245 -4.11 20.58 -22.67
C VAL A 245 -3.08 19.55 -22.26
N VAL A 246 -1.83 19.98 -22.14
CA VAL A 246 -0.69 19.10 -21.80
C VAL A 246 -0.15 19.43 -20.43
N TRP A 247 -0.05 18.40 -19.60
CA TRP A 247 0.46 18.52 -18.24
C TRP A 247 1.90 17.99 -18.13
N PRO A 248 2.83 18.78 -17.55
CA PRO A 248 4.20 18.33 -17.38
C PRO A 248 4.29 17.35 -16.21
N ALA A 249 4.88 16.18 -16.44
CA ALA A 249 5.25 15.25 -15.37
C ALA A 249 6.50 14.45 -15.78
N LYS A 250 7.50 14.37 -14.90
CA LYS A 250 8.78 13.70 -15.19
C LYS A 250 8.82 12.26 -14.69
N ASN A 251 8.06 11.96 -13.65
CA ASN A 251 8.05 10.67 -12.95
C ASN A 251 6.62 10.35 -12.47
N ALA A 252 6.42 9.14 -11.93
CA ALA A 252 5.14 8.64 -11.43
C ALA A 252 4.57 9.51 -10.32
N ARG A 253 5.41 10.05 -9.45
CA ARG A 253 5.00 10.98 -8.39
C ARG A 253 4.40 12.27 -8.95
N ASP A 254 5.05 12.88 -9.94
CA ASP A 254 4.53 14.07 -10.60
C ASP A 254 3.19 13.76 -11.30
N ARG A 255 3.07 12.57 -11.90
CA ARG A 255 1.80 12.12 -12.51
C ARG A 255 0.66 12.02 -11.51
N ARG A 256 0.93 11.57 -10.28
CA ARG A 256 -0.08 11.55 -9.20
C ARG A 256 -0.56 12.94 -8.81
N GLY A 257 0.29 13.96 -8.93
CA GLY A 257 -0.04 15.36 -8.65
C GLY A 257 -0.96 16.04 -9.66
N LEU A 258 -1.11 15.46 -10.87
CA LEU A 258 -1.77 16.12 -12.00
C LEU A 258 -3.23 16.49 -11.75
N VAL A 259 -3.99 15.64 -11.07
CA VAL A 259 -5.39 15.94 -10.75
C VAL A 259 -5.50 17.23 -9.94
N LEU A 260 -4.59 17.41 -8.96
CA LEU A 260 -4.56 18.63 -8.17
C LEU A 260 -4.05 19.83 -8.97
N ASP A 261 -3.11 19.64 -9.89
CA ASP A 261 -2.67 20.72 -10.80
C ASP A 261 -3.80 21.21 -11.71
N VAL A 262 -4.61 20.28 -12.22
CA VAL A 262 -5.83 20.58 -12.98
C VAL A 262 -6.81 21.37 -12.10
N CYS A 263 -7.07 20.91 -10.87
CA CYS A 263 -7.93 21.62 -9.93
C CYS A 263 -7.42 23.04 -9.66
N ARG A 264 -6.11 23.21 -9.39
CA ARG A 264 -5.50 24.52 -9.14
C ARG A 264 -5.71 25.47 -10.32
N HIS A 265 -5.46 25.00 -11.54
CA HIS A 265 -5.64 25.81 -12.75
C HIS A 265 -7.08 26.26 -12.93
N ILE A 266 -8.04 25.33 -12.84
CA ILE A 266 -9.47 25.62 -13.03
C ILE A 266 -9.95 26.62 -11.96
N LEU A 267 -9.63 26.38 -10.70
CA LEU A 267 -10.12 27.20 -9.59
C LEU A 267 -9.47 28.57 -9.53
N ALA A 268 -8.18 28.68 -9.88
CA ALA A 268 -7.53 29.99 -9.99
C ALA A 268 -8.15 30.82 -11.12
N ARG A 269 -8.40 30.21 -12.28
CA ARG A 269 -8.92 30.89 -13.47
C ARG A 269 -10.38 31.32 -13.32
N HIS A 270 -11.23 30.43 -12.81
CA HIS A 270 -12.69 30.64 -12.83
C HIS A 270 -13.25 31.12 -11.50
N ALA A 271 -12.61 30.82 -10.37
CA ALA A 271 -13.08 31.18 -9.03
C ALA A 271 -12.15 32.16 -8.29
N GLY A 272 -11.07 32.63 -8.93
CA GLY A 272 -10.10 33.55 -8.31
C GLY A 272 -9.29 32.95 -7.15
N LEU A 273 -9.35 31.62 -6.97
CA LEU A 273 -8.79 30.95 -5.81
C LEU A 273 -7.33 30.58 -6.05
N ASN A 274 -6.43 31.32 -5.39
CA ASN A 274 -5.00 31.08 -5.42
C ASN A 274 -4.53 30.55 -4.05
N GLY A 275 -3.71 29.50 -4.05
CA GLY A 275 -3.16 28.95 -2.80
C GLY A 275 -4.16 28.17 -1.93
N LEU A 276 -5.03 27.38 -2.54
CA LEU A 276 -5.96 26.51 -1.80
C LEU A 276 -5.24 25.37 -1.09
N THR A 277 -5.88 24.91 -0.01
CA THR A 277 -5.51 23.67 0.64
C THR A 277 -6.08 22.49 -0.14
N MET A 278 -5.20 21.64 -0.68
CA MET A 278 -5.59 20.43 -1.39
C MET A 278 -4.86 19.23 -0.82
N VAL A 279 -5.59 18.14 -0.62
CA VAL A 279 -5.06 16.88 -0.10
C VAL A 279 -4.99 15.88 -1.23
N GLY A 280 -3.79 15.38 -1.51
CA GLY A 280 -3.53 14.26 -2.42
C GLY A 280 -2.54 13.31 -1.76
N ASP A 281 -1.53 12.85 -2.50
CA ASP A 281 -0.49 11.94 -2.00
C ASP A 281 0.62 12.66 -1.22
N PHE A 282 0.26 13.36 -0.15
CA PHE A 282 1.21 14.07 0.72
C PHE A 282 2.16 13.15 1.50
N LEU A 283 1.94 11.82 1.45
CA LEU A 283 2.82 10.80 2.01
C LEU A 283 3.94 10.39 1.06
N ASP A 284 3.91 10.82 -0.21
CA ASP A 284 4.98 10.53 -1.18
C ASP A 284 6.40 10.84 -0.68
N PRO A 285 6.67 11.93 0.08
CA PRO A 285 8.00 12.19 0.65
C PRO A 285 8.58 11.04 1.50
N LEU A 286 7.72 10.18 2.05
CA LEU A 286 8.12 8.95 2.76
C LEU A 286 8.49 7.80 1.82
N LEU A 287 8.50 8.00 0.52
CA LEU A 287 9.08 7.06 -0.46
C LEU A 287 10.16 7.72 -1.31
N GLN A 288 10.39 9.01 -1.12
CA GLN A 288 11.48 9.76 -1.75
C GLN A 288 12.77 9.61 -0.94
N LEU A 289 13.88 9.92 -1.61
CA LEU A 289 15.20 10.05 -1.01
C LEU A 289 15.68 11.51 -1.15
N PRO A 290 15.09 12.48 -0.41
CA PRO A 290 15.34 13.90 -0.61
C PRO A 290 16.78 14.32 -0.26
N THR A 291 17.49 13.50 0.51
CA THR A 291 18.89 13.70 0.87
C THR A 291 19.86 13.10 -0.14
N VAL A 292 19.36 12.35 -1.14
CA VAL A 292 20.15 11.80 -2.24
C VAL A 292 19.94 12.66 -3.48
N GLU A 293 21.01 13.28 -3.96
CA GLU A 293 20.98 14.03 -5.21
C GLU A 293 21.13 13.06 -6.39
N PHE A 294 20.10 13.00 -7.24
CA PHE A 294 20.07 12.16 -8.43
C PHE A 294 20.56 12.92 -9.67
N PRO A 295 21.25 12.25 -10.61
CA PRO A 295 21.56 12.83 -11.91
C PRO A 295 20.30 13.29 -12.65
N SER A 296 20.36 14.43 -13.33
CA SER A 296 19.20 15.01 -14.03
C SER A 296 18.59 14.11 -15.11
N ALA A 297 19.38 13.19 -15.67
CA ALA A 297 18.94 12.22 -16.67
C ALA A 297 18.10 11.07 -16.09
N THR A 298 18.16 10.85 -14.77
CA THR A 298 17.49 9.75 -14.07
C THR A 298 16.70 10.32 -12.88
N PRO A 299 15.58 11.03 -13.14
CA PRO A 299 14.79 11.63 -12.08
C PRO A 299 14.15 10.55 -11.21
N TYR A 300 14.51 10.51 -9.92
CA TYR A 300 13.88 9.64 -8.94
C TYR A 300 12.68 10.37 -8.32
N GLY A 301 11.46 9.93 -8.66
CA GLY A 301 10.26 10.40 -8.00
C GLY A 301 10.12 9.68 -6.65
N THR A 302 9.39 8.59 -6.67
CA THR A 302 9.27 7.64 -5.56
C THR A 302 9.91 6.29 -5.90
N GLY A 303 10.60 6.13 -7.04
CA GLY A 303 11.39 4.93 -7.38
C GLY A 303 10.72 3.94 -8.35
N GLU A 304 9.47 4.16 -8.75
CA GLU A 304 8.74 3.32 -9.71
C GLU A 304 9.44 3.22 -11.07
N GLU A 305 10.15 4.27 -11.50
CA GLU A 305 10.97 4.26 -12.71
C GLU A 305 12.07 3.20 -12.63
N VAL A 306 12.77 3.17 -11.50
CA VAL A 306 13.85 2.22 -11.23
C VAL A 306 13.32 0.78 -11.15
N THR A 307 12.14 0.59 -10.56
CA THR A 307 11.46 -0.72 -10.57
C THR A 307 11.15 -1.18 -12.00
N THR A 308 10.71 -0.26 -12.87
CA THR A 308 10.43 -0.57 -14.28
C THR A 308 11.71 -0.99 -15.02
N GLU A 309 12.81 -0.27 -14.79
CA GLU A 309 14.14 -0.61 -15.33
C GLU A 309 14.61 -1.98 -14.83
N LEU A 310 14.43 -2.28 -13.54
CA LEU A 310 14.78 -3.57 -12.94
C LEU A 310 13.98 -4.72 -13.54
N VAL A 311 12.67 -4.55 -13.73
CA VAL A 311 11.81 -5.57 -14.36
C VAL A 311 12.24 -5.82 -15.81
N ALA A 312 12.57 -4.77 -16.56
CA ALA A 312 13.12 -4.93 -17.91
C ALA A 312 14.47 -5.69 -17.89
N ALA A 313 15.37 -5.35 -16.96
CA ALA A 313 16.63 -6.06 -16.79
C ALA A 313 16.44 -7.54 -16.44
N TYR A 314 15.45 -7.85 -15.59
CA TYR A 314 15.03 -9.21 -15.24
C TYR A 314 14.48 -9.98 -16.45
N ASP A 315 13.58 -9.38 -17.23
CA ASP A 315 12.99 -10.04 -18.41
C ASP A 315 14.07 -10.36 -19.45
N ASP A 316 15.03 -9.46 -19.64
CA ASP A 316 16.20 -9.66 -20.48
C ASP A 316 17.08 -10.80 -19.96
N LEU A 317 17.37 -10.83 -18.65
CA LEU A 317 18.13 -11.92 -18.05
C LEU A 317 17.40 -13.27 -18.22
N ALA A 318 16.08 -13.29 -18.02
CA ALA A 318 15.26 -14.48 -18.24
C ALA A 318 15.32 -14.95 -19.69
N ARG A 319 15.36 -14.03 -20.67
CA ARG A 319 15.57 -14.36 -22.10
C ARG A 319 16.96 -14.94 -22.36
N VAL A 320 18.01 -14.39 -21.73
CA VAL A 320 19.38 -14.92 -21.81
C VAL A 320 19.44 -16.34 -21.25
N LEU A 321 18.91 -16.57 -20.05
CA LEU A 321 18.92 -17.87 -19.37
C LEU A 321 18.23 -18.96 -20.20
N ARG A 322 17.08 -18.66 -20.83
CA ARG A 322 16.37 -19.62 -21.70
C ARG A 322 17.12 -19.95 -23.00
N ARG A 323 18.10 -19.14 -23.41
CA ARG A 323 18.89 -19.34 -24.65
C ARG A 323 20.21 -20.10 -24.43
N LEU A 324 20.54 -20.42 -23.18
CA LEU A 324 21.73 -21.20 -22.84
C LEU A 324 21.52 -22.67 -23.26
N HIS A 325 22.12 -23.06 -24.39
CA HIS A 325 21.94 -24.37 -25.02
C HIS A 325 22.95 -25.43 -24.53
N ASP A 326 24.11 -25.02 -24.01
CA ASP A 326 25.15 -25.95 -23.53
C ASP A 326 25.00 -26.35 -22.05
N LEU A 327 23.88 -25.99 -21.40
CA LEU A 327 23.58 -26.50 -20.06
C LEU A 327 23.20 -27.99 -20.14
N PRO A 328 23.63 -28.83 -19.18
CA PRO A 328 23.29 -30.26 -19.18
C PRO A 328 21.78 -30.56 -19.13
N LEU A 329 20.99 -29.59 -18.67
CA LEU A 329 19.53 -29.61 -18.64
C LEU A 329 19.04 -28.25 -19.13
N THR A 330 17.95 -28.24 -19.87
CA THR A 330 17.35 -26.99 -20.34
C THR A 330 16.65 -26.23 -19.22
N VAL A 331 16.60 -24.90 -19.33
CA VAL A 331 15.86 -24.04 -18.39
C VAL A 331 14.37 -24.05 -18.76
N SER A 332 13.53 -24.56 -17.87
CA SER A 332 12.08 -24.66 -18.09
C SER A 332 11.33 -23.39 -17.68
N SER A 333 11.71 -22.78 -16.56
CA SER A 333 11.13 -21.51 -16.11
C SER A 333 12.12 -20.66 -15.32
N VAL A 334 11.91 -19.35 -15.35
CA VAL A 334 12.64 -18.34 -14.60
C VAL A 334 11.59 -17.54 -13.85
N ARG A 335 11.59 -17.59 -12.52
CA ARG A 335 10.56 -17.00 -11.68
C ARG A 335 11.18 -16.14 -10.57
N GLY A 336 10.68 -14.91 -10.40
CA GLY A 336 11.12 -13.99 -9.35
C GLY A 336 10.50 -14.27 -7.99
N THR A 337 11.22 -13.95 -6.91
CA THR A 337 10.69 -14.05 -5.53
C THR A 337 10.89 -12.80 -4.68
N SER A 338 11.72 -11.85 -5.09
CA SER A 338 11.94 -10.61 -4.33
C SER A 338 10.78 -9.61 -4.47
N PRO A 339 10.55 -8.76 -3.44
CA PRO A 339 9.60 -7.64 -3.50
C PRO A 339 9.81 -6.70 -4.69
N THR A 340 11.05 -6.56 -5.15
CA THR A 340 11.42 -5.76 -6.34
C THR A 340 10.64 -6.17 -7.60
N LEU A 341 10.40 -7.46 -7.81
CA LEU A 341 9.72 -7.97 -9.02
C LEU A 341 8.18 -7.88 -8.95
N ARG A 342 7.64 -7.68 -7.75
CA ARG A 342 6.22 -7.37 -7.52
C ARG A 342 5.98 -5.91 -7.15
N SER A 343 6.99 -5.05 -7.35
CA SER A 343 6.96 -3.61 -7.10
C SER A 343 6.67 -3.18 -5.65
N THR A 344 6.88 -4.04 -4.66
CA THR A 344 6.59 -3.76 -3.24
C THR A 344 7.85 -3.52 -2.40
N GLU A 345 9.03 -3.46 -3.02
CA GLU A 345 10.26 -3.04 -2.33
C GLU A 345 10.15 -1.57 -1.90
N VAL A 346 10.39 -1.27 -0.61
CA VAL A 346 10.13 0.08 -0.07
C VAL A 346 11.00 1.11 -0.78
N PHE A 347 12.27 0.78 -1.01
CA PHE A 347 13.17 1.57 -1.85
C PHE A 347 13.81 0.67 -2.89
N PRO A 348 13.41 0.80 -4.17
CA PRO A 348 14.01 0.05 -5.26
C PRO A 348 15.54 0.20 -5.29
N PRO A 349 16.30 -0.84 -5.72
CA PRO A 349 17.76 -0.81 -5.74
C PRO A 349 18.31 0.38 -6.53
N LEU A 350 19.18 1.19 -5.90
CA LEU A 350 19.82 2.31 -6.59
C LEU A 350 20.83 1.81 -7.62
N VAL A 351 20.72 2.30 -8.85
CA VAL A 351 21.69 2.02 -9.92
C VAL A 351 22.89 2.95 -9.76
N GLY A 352 23.89 2.52 -8.99
CA GLY A 352 25.14 3.28 -8.82
C GLY A 352 25.80 3.10 -7.45
N ALA A 353 26.53 4.12 -7.04
CA ALA A 353 27.13 4.22 -5.71
C ALA A 353 26.79 5.59 -5.11
N LEU A 354 26.57 5.62 -3.80
CA LEU A 354 26.44 6.88 -3.07
C LEU A 354 27.82 7.52 -2.94
N GLY A 355 27.85 8.86 -2.90
CA GLY A 355 29.07 9.64 -2.72
C GLY A 355 29.87 9.21 -1.48
N THR A 356 29.18 8.76 -0.45
CA THR A 356 29.72 8.24 0.81
C THR A 356 30.44 6.90 0.68
N ASP A 357 30.13 6.10 -0.34
CA ASP A 357 30.74 4.77 -0.50
C ASP A 357 32.14 4.83 -1.09
N TYR A 358 32.48 5.93 -1.77
CA TYR A 358 33.78 6.09 -2.41
C TYR A 358 34.90 6.06 -1.37
N GLY A 359 35.88 5.16 -1.57
CA GLY A 359 36.99 4.97 -0.64
C GLY A 359 36.64 4.12 0.58
N ALA A 360 35.46 3.47 0.60
CA ALA A 360 35.07 2.47 1.61
C ALA A 360 35.34 1.03 1.17
N TYR A 361 35.74 0.81 -0.08
CA TYR A 361 36.03 -0.51 -0.64
C TYR A 361 37.35 -0.53 -1.41
N PHE A 362 37.90 -1.72 -1.59
CA PHE A 362 38.94 -2.02 -2.58
C PHE A 362 38.41 -3.06 -3.57
N THR A 363 38.94 -3.05 -4.78
CA THR A 363 38.61 -4.03 -5.82
C THR A 363 39.61 -5.18 -5.74
N THR A 364 39.13 -6.41 -5.66
CA THR A 364 39.97 -7.61 -5.75
C THR A 364 40.39 -7.88 -7.19
N ASP A 365 41.44 -8.69 -7.38
CA ASP A 365 41.90 -9.10 -8.72
C ASP A 365 40.81 -9.82 -9.54
N ASP A 366 39.88 -10.50 -8.84
CA ASP A 366 38.74 -11.21 -9.42
C ASP A 366 37.52 -10.29 -9.73
N GLY A 367 37.64 -8.98 -9.53
CA GLY A 367 36.60 -8.01 -9.87
C GLY A 367 35.46 -7.88 -8.84
N PHE A 368 35.73 -8.19 -7.57
CA PHE A 368 34.79 -8.02 -6.47
C PHE A 368 35.11 -6.76 -5.67
N LEU A 369 34.09 -6.08 -5.17
CA LEU A 369 34.28 -5.02 -4.17
C LEU A 369 34.29 -5.63 -2.77
N CYS A 370 35.32 -5.34 -1.99
CA CYS A 370 35.42 -5.74 -0.60
C CYS A 370 35.46 -4.50 0.31
N PRO A 371 34.67 -4.47 1.42
CA PRO A 371 34.75 -3.38 2.39
C PRO A 371 36.15 -3.29 2.99
N LEU A 372 36.63 -2.06 3.22
CA LEU A 372 37.88 -1.84 3.93
C LEU A 372 37.66 -2.09 5.44
N PRO A 373 38.36 -3.06 6.05
CA PRO A 373 38.35 -3.20 7.51
C PRO A 373 38.90 -1.88 8.09
N PHE A 374 38.32 -1.38 9.18
CA PHE A 374 38.70 -0.13 9.88
C PHE A 374 38.19 1.20 9.31
N LYS A 375 37.44 1.22 8.20
CA LYS A 375 36.67 2.43 7.84
C LYS A 375 35.40 2.53 8.69
N ALA A 376 35.08 3.76 9.13
CA ALA A 376 33.84 4.02 9.88
C ALA A 376 32.59 3.94 8.99
N HIS A 377 32.72 4.20 7.68
CA HIS A 377 31.60 4.12 6.73
C HIS A 377 31.41 2.70 6.22
N VAL A 378 30.18 2.19 6.30
CA VAL A 378 29.77 0.94 5.64
C VAL A 378 29.06 1.32 4.33
N PRO A 379 29.46 0.75 3.17
CA PRO A 379 28.82 1.02 1.90
C PRO A 379 27.32 0.83 1.96
N HIS A 380 26.56 1.62 1.20
CA HIS A 380 25.11 1.49 1.20
C HIS A 380 24.67 0.06 0.84
N LEU A 381 23.54 -0.35 1.40
CA LEU A 381 22.99 -1.68 1.16
C LEU A 381 22.55 -1.76 -0.29
N VAL A 382 23.13 -2.70 -1.05
CA VAL A 382 22.69 -3.03 -2.40
C VAL A 382 21.68 -4.16 -2.30
N PRO A 383 20.36 -3.91 -2.49
CA PRO A 383 19.37 -4.97 -2.42
C PRO A 383 19.49 -5.89 -3.64
N LEU A 384 19.42 -7.19 -3.41
CA LEU A 384 19.46 -8.19 -4.48
C LEU A 384 18.06 -8.69 -4.86
N THR A 385 17.94 -9.10 -6.12
CA THR A 385 16.71 -9.68 -6.65
C THR A 385 16.86 -11.19 -6.79
N ARG A 386 16.11 -11.96 -6.00
CA ARG A 386 16.14 -13.42 -6.00
C ARG A 386 15.30 -13.97 -7.14
N VAL A 387 15.89 -14.93 -7.85
CA VAL A 387 15.30 -15.57 -9.03
C VAL A 387 15.50 -17.08 -8.93
N VAL A 388 14.40 -17.81 -9.07
CA VAL A 388 14.38 -19.27 -9.10
C VAL A 388 14.39 -19.73 -10.56
N VAL A 389 15.38 -20.54 -10.91
CA VAL A 389 15.57 -21.13 -12.24
C VAL A 389 15.20 -22.60 -12.15
N HIS A 390 14.06 -22.98 -12.72
CA HIS A 390 13.68 -24.38 -12.82
C HIS A 390 14.32 -25.00 -14.05
N MET A 391 14.88 -26.19 -13.86
CA MET A 391 15.38 -27.01 -14.95
C MET A 391 14.25 -27.89 -15.51
N GLU A 392 14.46 -28.48 -16.68
CA GLU A 392 13.54 -29.49 -17.20
C GLU A 392 13.38 -30.68 -16.25
N ALA A 393 12.19 -31.28 -16.26
CA ALA A 393 11.90 -32.46 -15.45
C ALA A 393 12.71 -33.65 -15.97
N THR A 394 13.54 -34.24 -15.10
CA THR A 394 14.37 -35.39 -15.44
C THR A 394 14.47 -36.37 -14.27
N GLY A 395 14.52 -37.67 -14.58
CA GLY A 395 14.83 -38.72 -13.61
C GLY A 395 16.32 -38.78 -13.22
N LYS A 396 17.18 -38.02 -13.92
CA LYS A 396 18.64 -38.03 -13.73
C LYS A 396 19.11 -37.30 -12.47
N TRP A 397 18.24 -36.55 -11.80
CA TRP A 397 18.58 -35.95 -10.50
C TRP A 397 18.89 -37.06 -9.48
N PRO A 398 19.92 -36.93 -8.63
CA PRO A 398 20.22 -37.94 -7.61
C PRO A 398 19.03 -38.25 -6.70
N ASP A 399 18.98 -39.48 -6.17
CA ASP A 399 17.99 -39.93 -5.16
C ASP A 399 18.44 -39.64 -3.71
N ASP A 400 19.59 -38.99 -3.55
CA ASP A 400 20.11 -38.52 -2.26
C ASP A 400 20.12 -36.99 -2.23
N LEU A 401 19.69 -36.41 -1.11
CA LEU A 401 19.52 -34.96 -0.99
C LEU A 401 20.86 -34.22 -1.05
N GLU A 402 21.92 -34.77 -0.43
CA GLU A 402 23.24 -34.15 -0.40
C GLU A 402 23.93 -34.27 -1.77
N ALA A 403 23.80 -35.42 -2.43
CA ALA A 403 24.22 -35.59 -3.81
C ALA A 403 23.50 -34.61 -4.75
N LEU A 404 22.18 -34.43 -4.58
CA LEU A 404 21.41 -33.46 -5.37
C LEU A 404 21.92 -32.03 -5.17
N ARG A 405 22.23 -31.62 -3.92
CA ARG A 405 22.82 -30.31 -3.62
C ARG A 405 24.17 -30.10 -4.31
N ARG A 406 25.05 -31.11 -4.28
CA ARG A 406 26.35 -31.06 -4.97
C ARG A 406 26.20 -30.96 -6.49
N VAL A 407 25.23 -31.68 -7.06
CA VAL A 407 24.93 -31.56 -8.49
C VAL A 407 24.41 -30.17 -8.82
N LYS A 408 23.52 -29.58 -8.00
CA LYS A 408 23.08 -28.19 -8.17
C LYS A 408 24.26 -27.22 -8.15
N ALA A 409 25.16 -27.35 -7.17
CA ALA A 409 26.38 -26.53 -7.10
C ALA A 409 27.23 -26.64 -8.38
N ALA A 410 27.36 -27.84 -8.96
CA ALA A 410 28.03 -28.02 -10.26
C ALA A 410 27.29 -27.32 -11.41
N PHE A 411 25.95 -27.34 -11.42
CA PHE A 411 25.17 -26.54 -12.37
C PHE A 411 25.39 -25.04 -12.17
N HIS A 412 25.47 -24.54 -10.93
CA HIS A 412 25.76 -23.12 -10.66
C HIS A 412 27.12 -22.69 -11.22
N VAL A 413 28.16 -23.53 -11.10
CA VAL A 413 29.48 -23.27 -11.72
C VAL A 413 29.36 -23.17 -13.24
N THR A 414 28.69 -24.14 -13.88
CA THR A 414 28.50 -24.15 -15.34
C THR A 414 27.68 -22.96 -15.81
N LEU A 415 26.58 -22.64 -15.11
CA LEU A 415 25.72 -21.50 -15.40
C LEU A 415 26.51 -20.19 -15.35
N ALA A 416 27.29 -19.96 -14.29
CA ALA A 416 28.08 -18.76 -14.15
C ALA A 416 29.17 -18.63 -15.22
N LYS A 417 29.79 -19.75 -15.62
CA LYS A 417 30.75 -19.79 -16.72
C LYS A 417 30.08 -19.37 -18.03
N MET A 418 28.93 -19.94 -18.37
CA MET A 418 28.20 -19.62 -19.59
C MET A 418 27.72 -18.16 -19.63
N LEU A 419 27.28 -17.61 -18.50
CA LEU A 419 26.88 -16.20 -18.42
C LEU A 419 28.07 -15.25 -18.64
N ARG A 420 29.27 -15.60 -18.13
CA ARG A 420 30.50 -14.84 -18.41
C ARG A 420 30.93 -14.95 -19.88
N GLU A 421 30.91 -16.16 -20.44
CA GLU A 421 31.44 -16.41 -21.79
C GLU A 421 30.49 -15.89 -22.88
N ASN A 422 29.19 -16.19 -22.77
CA ASN A 422 28.20 -15.96 -23.82
C ASN A 422 27.50 -14.59 -23.70
N ALA A 423 27.27 -14.12 -22.47
CA ALA A 423 26.53 -12.88 -22.21
C ALA A 423 27.42 -11.75 -21.66
N LYS A 424 28.71 -12.01 -21.40
CA LYS A 424 29.68 -11.05 -20.84
C LYS A 424 29.21 -10.42 -19.52
N LEU A 425 28.44 -11.18 -18.73
CA LEU A 425 27.94 -10.74 -17.43
C LEU A 425 28.94 -11.08 -16.32
N VAL A 426 29.02 -10.21 -15.32
CA VAL A 426 29.84 -10.43 -14.12
C VAL A 426 29.08 -11.34 -13.18
N THR A 427 29.71 -12.45 -12.77
CA THR A 427 29.06 -13.48 -11.95
C THR A 427 29.92 -13.92 -10.77
N THR A 428 29.28 -14.22 -9.64
CA THR A 428 29.89 -14.82 -8.44
C THR A 428 29.19 -16.13 -8.13
N VAL A 429 29.95 -17.19 -7.86
CA VAL A 429 29.40 -18.54 -7.68
C VAL A 429 29.45 -18.94 -6.22
N HIS A 430 28.32 -19.43 -5.72
CA HIS A 430 28.19 -20.03 -4.40
C HIS A 430 27.58 -21.44 -4.54
N PRO A 431 27.71 -22.31 -3.52
CA PRO A 431 27.14 -23.67 -3.58
C PRO A 431 25.63 -23.72 -3.80
N GLU A 432 24.90 -22.69 -3.34
CA GLU A 432 23.43 -22.66 -3.39
C GLU A 432 22.87 -21.74 -4.50
N HIS A 433 23.70 -20.86 -5.07
CA HIS A 433 23.25 -19.82 -6.00
C HIS A 433 24.39 -19.23 -6.85
N VAL A 434 24.02 -18.46 -7.88
CA VAL A 434 24.92 -17.59 -8.65
C VAL A 434 24.42 -16.17 -8.55
N ASP A 435 25.27 -15.24 -8.13
CA ASP A 435 24.98 -13.81 -8.19
C ASP A 435 25.45 -13.25 -9.53
N VAL A 436 24.60 -12.43 -10.17
CA VAL A 436 24.81 -11.88 -11.52
C VAL A 436 24.55 -10.38 -11.51
N LEU A 437 25.54 -9.59 -11.92
CA LEU A 437 25.38 -8.16 -12.13
C LEU A 437 24.92 -7.91 -13.58
N LYS A 438 23.74 -7.31 -13.75
CA LYS A 438 23.19 -6.93 -15.05
C LYS A 438 22.52 -5.57 -14.97
N ASP A 439 22.92 -4.66 -15.86
CA ASP A 439 22.40 -3.28 -15.95
C ASP A 439 22.46 -2.50 -14.62
N GLY A 440 23.45 -2.82 -13.77
CA GLY A 440 23.63 -2.23 -12.44
C GLY A 440 22.80 -2.88 -11.33
N PHE A 441 21.97 -3.87 -11.63
CA PHE A 441 21.21 -4.65 -10.65
C PHE A 441 21.87 -6.00 -10.38
N VAL A 442 21.77 -6.49 -9.14
CA VAL A 442 22.26 -7.82 -8.77
C VAL A 442 21.10 -8.81 -8.68
N PHE A 443 21.22 -9.89 -9.44
CA PHE A 443 20.29 -11.01 -9.44
C PHE A 443 20.91 -12.25 -8.82
N ARG A 444 20.25 -12.83 -7.81
CA ARG A 444 20.64 -14.11 -7.20
C ARG A 444 19.86 -15.25 -7.83
N LEU A 445 20.53 -16.05 -8.66
CA LEU A 445 19.96 -17.18 -9.37
C LEU A 445 20.09 -18.46 -8.54
N ARG A 446 18.97 -19.04 -8.15
CA ARG A 446 18.92 -20.34 -7.46
C ARG A 446 18.27 -21.38 -8.37
N ILE A 447 18.97 -22.48 -8.59
CA ILE A 447 18.43 -23.61 -9.32
C ILE A 447 17.42 -24.35 -8.43
N ALA A 448 16.25 -24.66 -8.98
CA ALA A 448 15.24 -25.50 -8.33
C ALA A 448 15.04 -26.78 -9.13
N ALA A 449 14.88 -27.89 -8.40
CA ALA A 449 14.56 -29.20 -8.96
C ALA A 449 13.35 -29.76 -8.21
N HIS A 450 12.28 -30.12 -8.92
CA HIS A 450 11.05 -30.62 -8.30
C HIS A 450 11.27 -31.85 -7.39
N LYS A 451 12.26 -32.69 -7.71
CA LYS A 451 12.65 -33.87 -6.91
C LYS A 451 13.13 -33.50 -5.50
N GLU A 452 13.68 -32.30 -5.32
CA GLU A 452 14.27 -31.82 -4.06
C GLU A 452 13.23 -31.75 -2.93
N ILE A 453 12.00 -31.29 -3.22
CA ILE A 453 10.91 -31.24 -2.23
C ILE A 453 10.54 -32.66 -1.77
N GLY A 454 10.43 -33.60 -2.71
CA GLY A 454 10.11 -35.00 -2.42
C GLY A 454 11.18 -35.70 -1.59
N LEU A 455 12.46 -35.45 -1.87
CA LEU A 455 13.58 -35.98 -1.08
C LEU A 455 13.61 -35.36 0.33
N ALA A 456 13.34 -34.07 0.46
CA ALA A 456 13.27 -33.41 1.76
C ALA A 456 12.10 -33.89 2.64
N ARG A 457 11.08 -34.53 2.06
CA ARG A 457 9.98 -35.19 2.80
C ARG A 457 10.38 -36.56 3.35
N GLN A 458 11.49 -37.15 2.90
CA GLN A 458 11.94 -38.44 3.40
C GLN A 458 12.58 -38.25 4.78
N SER A 459 12.08 -38.99 5.77
CA SER A 459 12.63 -39.03 7.12
C SER A 459 12.91 -40.48 7.51
N VAL A 460 14.09 -40.73 8.07
CA VAL A 460 14.49 -42.08 8.51
C VAL A 460 14.05 -42.26 9.96
N GLY A 461 13.15 -43.20 10.20
CA GLY A 461 12.72 -43.56 11.54
C GLY A 461 13.80 -44.32 12.33
N PRO A 462 13.64 -44.51 13.65
CA PRO A 462 14.62 -45.19 14.51
C PRO A 462 14.97 -46.61 14.06
N ASN A 463 14.04 -47.26 13.35
CA ASN A 463 14.17 -48.63 12.86
C ASN A 463 14.74 -48.72 11.42
N GLY A 464 15.20 -47.60 10.85
CA GLY A 464 15.69 -47.52 9.47
C GLY A 464 14.62 -47.43 8.38
N ALA A 465 13.33 -47.42 8.74
CA ALA A 465 12.22 -47.25 7.79
C ALA A 465 12.12 -45.79 7.31
N ILE A 466 11.91 -45.60 6.01
CA ILE A 466 11.71 -44.27 5.41
C ILE A 466 10.22 -43.91 5.53
N ALA A 467 9.93 -42.85 6.28
CA ALA A 467 8.61 -42.23 6.35
C ALA A 467 8.59 -40.96 5.50
N ILE A 468 7.58 -40.82 4.64
CA ILE A 468 7.35 -39.62 3.84
C ILE A 468 6.41 -38.70 4.62
N LYS A 469 6.93 -37.57 5.09
CA LYS A 469 6.16 -36.53 5.79
C LYS A 469 6.77 -35.17 5.52
N ASP A 470 5.98 -34.11 5.62
CA ASP A 470 6.54 -32.77 5.54
C ASP A 470 7.52 -32.50 6.69
N THR A 471 8.70 -32.00 6.33
CA THR A 471 9.75 -31.55 7.25
C THR A 471 9.89 -30.04 7.15
N ASP A 472 10.55 -29.40 8.10
CA ASP A 472 10.82 -27.95 8.03
C ASP A 472 11.59 -27.59 6.76
N LEU A 473 12.50 -28.47 6.35
CA LEU A 473 13.26 -28.30 5.12
C LEU A 473 12.38 -28.43 3.87
N SER A 474 11.50 -29.44 3.79
CA SER A 474 10.62 -29.59 2.62
C SER A 474 9.67 -28.40 2.49
N ARG A 475 9.10 -27.93 3.62
CA ARG A 475 8.24 -26.75 3.67
C ARG A 475 8.97 -25.48 3.23
N LYS A 476 10.20 -25.28 3.69
CA LYS A 476 11.04 -24.13 3.29
C LYS A 476 11.33 -24.14 1.79
N ILE A 477 11.74 -25.27 1.24
CA ILE A 477 12.06 -25.39 -0.19
C ILE A 477 10.80 -25.15 -1.03
N GLU A 478 9.68 -25.80 -0.71
CA GLU A 478 8.39 -25.59 -1.40
C GLU A 478 7.96 -24.12 -1.36
N PHE A 479 8.09 -23.48 -0.20
CA PHE A 479 7.76 -22.06 -0.05
C PHE A 479 8.62 -21.17 -0.97
N GLU A 480 9.95 -21.35 -0.93
CA GLU A 480 10.89 -20.53 -1.68
C GLU A 480 10.86 -20.77 -3.20
N THR A 481 10.57 -22.01 -3.65
CA THR A 481 10.67 -22.37 -5.08
C THR A 481 9.33 -22.46 -5.82
N GLU A 482 8.21 -22.55 -5.11
CA GLU A 482 6.87 -22.70 -5.73
C GLU A 482 5.87 -21.63 -5.25
N ILE A 483 5.72 -21.45 -3.93
CA ILE A 483 4.65 -20.62 -3.35
C ILE A 483 4.98 -19.12 -3.47
N LEU A 484 6.15 -18.68 -3.00
CA LEU A 484 6.59 -17.29 -3.06
C LEU A 484 6.71 -16.75 -4.51
N PRO A 485 7.20 -17.52 -5.50
CA PRO A 485 7.10 -17.11 -6.90
C PRO A 485 5.66 -16.91 -7.38
N SER A 486 4.73 -17.75 -6.93
CA SER A 486 3.32 -17.65 -7.28
C SER A 486 2.67 -16.40 -6.68
N LEU A 487 3.00 -16.06 -5.42
CA LEU A 487 2.61 -14.80 -4.80
C LEU A 487 3.18 -13.62 -5.58
N THR A 488 4.46 -13.67 -5.95
CA THR A 488 5.13 -12.60 -6.69
C THR A 488 4.44 -12.31 -8.01
N SER A 489 4.12 -13.35 -8.79
CA SER A 489 3.35 -13.20 -10.04
C SER A 489 1.95 -12.64 -9.80
N THR A 490 1.26 -13.11 -8.75
CA THR A 490 -0.10 -12.66 -8.40
C THR A 490 -0.14 -11.18 -8.03
N LEU A 491 0.78 -10.73 -7.16
CA LEU A 491 0.87 -9.33 -6.73
C LEU A 491 1.40 -8.41 -7.84
N HIS A 492 2.30 -8.91 -8.70
CA HIS A 492 2.70 -8.20 -9.91
C HIS A 492 1.48 -7.95 -10.82
N GLY A 493 0.65 -8.97 -11.03
CA GLY A 493 -0.61 -8.83 -11.79
C GLY A 493 -1.57 -7.81 -11.15
N LEU A 494 -1.68 -7.81 -9.81
CA LEU A 494 -2.49 -6.83 -9.08
C LEU A 494 -1.99 -5.40 -9.31
N GLN A 495 -0.67 -5.17 -9.30
CA GLN A 495 -0.09 -3.86 -9.62
C GLN A 495 -0.40 -3.39 -11.05
N GLN A 496 -0.43 -4.31 -12.03
CA GLN A 496 -0.81 -3.96 -13.40
C GLN A 496 -2.29 -3.56 -13.52
N GLN A 497 -3.15 -4.12 -12.67
CA GLN A 497 -4.57 -3.75 -12.60
C GLN A 497 -4.79 -2.46 -11.81
N HIS A 498 -4.00 -2.23 -10.77
CA HIS A 498 -4.15 -1.11 -9.85
C HIS A 498 -2.80 -0.44 -9.61
N SER A 499 -2.53 0.61 -10.37
CA SER A 499 -1.22 1.28 -10.42
C SER A 499 -0.74 1.86 -9.08
N THR A 500 -1.64 2.10 -8.12
CA THR A 500 -1.33 2.68 -6.81
C THR A 500 -1.01 1.64 -5.73
N PHE A 501 -1.27 0.34 -6.00
CA PHE A 501 -1.10 -0.75 -5.03
C PHE A 501 0.33 -0.81 -4.48
N SER A 502 1.32 -0.76 -5.37
CA SER A 502 2.75 -0.80 -5.02
C SER A 502 3.13 0.29 -4.03
N ALA A 503 2.81 1.56 -4.33
CA ALA A 503 3.15 2.68 -3.47
C ALA A 503 2.40 2.62 -2.13
N ALA A 504 1.12 2.21 -2.11
CA ALA A 504 0.39 1.96 -0.86
C ALA A 504 1.04 0.86 -0.02
N CYS A 505 1.49 -0.22 -0.66
CA CYS A 505 2.18 -1.32 0.00
C CYS A 505 3.54 -0.90 0.57
N ARG A 506 4.29 -0.11 -0.20
CA ARG A 506 5.58 0.44 0.24
C ARG A 506 5.42 1.38 1.43
N LEU A 507 4.38 2.22 1.45
CA LEU A 507 4.01 3.02 2.62
C LEU A 507 3.67 2.14 3.83
N ALA A 508 2.88 1.09 3.64
CA ALA A 508 2.53 0.16 4.72
C ALA A 508 3.75 -0.55 5.30
N LYS A 509 4.64 -1.07 4.45
CA LYS A 509 5.89 -1.71 4.86
C LYS A 509 6.82 -0.74 5.57
N ARG A 510 6.97 0.48 5.05
CA ARG A 510 7.75 1.53 5.71
C ARG A 510 7.17 1.91 7.07
N TRP A 511 5.85 1.99 7.17
CA TRP A 511 5.17 2.30 8.44
C TRP A 511 5.44 1.20 9.47
N VAL A 512 5.18 -0.07 9.15
CA VAL A 512 5.44 -1.20 10.07
C VAL A 512 6.90 -1.21 10.53
N ALA A 513 7.83 -1.02 9.60
CA ALA A 513 9.26 -0.97 9.92
C ALA A 513 9.61 0.22 10.81
N SER A 514 9.11 1.43 10.51
CA SER A 514 9.32 2.62 11.32
C SER A 514 8.72 2.52 12.74
N GLN A 515 7.72 1.66 12.92
CA GLN A 515 7.17 1.29 14.23
C GLN A 515 8.02 0.23 14.97
N LEU A 516 9.24 -0.04 14.48
CA LEU A 516 10.22 -1.01 14.98
C LEU A 516 9.78 -2.48 14.88
N LEU A 517 8.83 -2.79 13.98
CA LEU A 517 8.23 -4.12 13.85
C LEU A 517 8.79 -4.94 12.69
N SER A 518 9.93 -4.56 12.09
CA SER A 518 10.52 -5.25 10.93
C SER A 518 10.76 -6.75 11.14
N GLY A 519 11.17 -7.16 12.35
CA GLY A 519 11.41 -8.57 12.70
C GLY A 519 10.16 -9.33 13.19
N HIS A 520 9.01 -8.67 13.29
CA HIS A 520 7.79 -9.22 13.91
C HIS A 520 6.63 -9.37 12.93
N MET A 521 6.83 -8.99 11.66
CA MET A 521 5.89 -9.18 10.56
C MET A 521 6.67 -9.49 9.28
N THR A 522 6.20 -10.48 8.52
CA THR A 522 6.77 -10.79 7.20
C THR A 522 6.32 -9.76 6.17
N GLU A 523 7.13 -9.52 5.15
CA GLU A 523 6.78 -8.57 4.08
C GLU A 523 5.55 -9.06 3.31
N GLU A 524 5.46 -10.37 3.07
CA GLU A 524 4.34 -11.02 2.40
C GLU A 524 3.02 -10.83 3.17
N CYS A 525 3.05 -10.90 4.51
CA CYS A 525 1.87 -10.62 5.33
C CYS A 525 1.36 -9.18 5.12
N ILE A 526 2.26 -8.19 5.14
CA ILE A 526 1.90 -6.78 4.93
C ILE A 526 1.37 -6.57 3.51
N GLU A 527 1.99 -7.20 2.52
CA GLU A 527 1.57 -7.15 1.12
C GLU A 527 0.16 -7.72 0.92
N LEU A 528 -0.18 -8.84 1.56
CA LEU A 528 -1.50 -9.46 1.53
C LEU A 528 -2.57 -8.61 2.22
N LEU A 529 -2.25 -7.97 3.35
CA LEU A 529 -3.13 -7.02 4.04
C LEU A 529 -3.46 -5.80 3.18
N VAL A 530 -2.48 -5.27 2.45
CA VAL A 530 -2.74 -4.18 1.50
C VAL A 530 -3.51 -4.70 0.29
N ALA A 531 -3.18 -5.90 -0.21
CA ALA A 531 -3.89 -6.50 -1.34
C ALA A 531 -5.38 -6.70 -1.07
N SER A 532 -5.78 -7.02 0.18
CA SER A 532 -7.19 -7.14 0.53
C SER A 532 -7.97 -5.84 0.34
N VAL A 533 -7.34 -4.67 0.55
CA VAL A 533 -7.95 -3.35 0.32
C VAL A 533 -8.29 -3.12 -1.17
N TYR A 534 -7.55 -3.75 -2.08
CA TYR A 534 -7.77 -3.63 -3.52
C TYR A 534 -8.66 -4.73 -4.08
N VAL A 535 -8.48 -5.97 -3.61
CA VAL A 535 -9.26 -7.14 -4.07
C VAL A 535 -10.67 -7.15 -3.49
N ALA A 536 -10.84 -6.68 -2.25
CA ALA A 536 -12.12 -6.59 -1.55
C ALA A 536 -12.30 -5.18 -0.98
N PRO A 537 -12.52 -4.16 -1.84
CA PRO A 537 -12.53 -2.75 -1.42
C PRO A 537 -13.76 -2.36 -0.59
N ALA A 538 -14.78 -3.23 -0.53
CA ALA A 538 -16.03 -2.98 0.14
C ALA A 538 -15.82 -2.57 1.62
N PRO A 539 -16.58 -1.58 2.15
CA PRO A 539 -17.69 -0.87 1.52
C PRO A 539 -17.30 0.25 0.54
N TYR A 540 -16.01 0.46 0.28
CA TYR A 540 -15.53 1.53 -0.59
C TYR A 540 -15.31 1.06 -2.04
N ALA A 541 -15.04 2.01 -2.95
CA ALA A 541 -14.45 1.73 -4.26
C ALA A 541 -12.94 1.43 -4.14
N VAL A 542 -12.31 0.84 -5.16
CA VAL A 542 -10.85 0.61 -5.18
C VAL A 542 -10.09 1.94 -5.05
N PRO A 543 -9.05 2.04 -4.18
CA PRO A 543 -8.32 3.29 -4.02
C PRO A 543 -7.41 3.61 -5.21
N ASN A 544 -7.47 4.85 -5.69
CA ASN A 544 -6.68 5.38 -6.81
C ASN A 544 -5.67 6.43 -6.35
N SER A 545 -5.27 6.38 -5.08
CA SER A 545 -4.17 7.15 -4.50
C SER A 545 -3.43 6.30 -3.44
N PRO A 546 -2.09 6.28 -3.44
CA PRO A 546 -1.29 5.59 -2.43
C PRO A 546 -1.66 5.96 -0.98
N ARG A 547 -1.92 7.25 -0.71
CA ARG A 547 -2.37 7.70 0.63
C ARG A 547 -3.64 6.98 1.06
N LEU A 548 -4.64 6.90 0.19
CA LEU A 548 -5.92 6.29 0.53
C LEU A 548 -5.80 4.78 0.75
N GLY A 549 -5.01 4.10 -0.09
CA GLY A 549 -4.69 2.68 0.10
C GLY A 549 -4.02 2.42 1.46
N PHE A 550 -3.04 3.23 1.82
CA PHE A 550 -2.38 3.16 3.14
C PHE A 550 -3.32 3.47 4.31
N GLN A 551 -4.15 4.52 4.19
CA GLN A 551 -5.13 4.88 5.22
C GLN A 551 -6.15 3.76 5.47
N ARG A 552 -6.59 3.08 4.40
CA ARG A 552 -7.50 1.93 4.52
C ARG A 552 -6.81 0.68 5.05
N PHE A 553 -5.53 0.49 4.78
CA PHE A 553 -4.72 -0.54 5.45
C PHE A 553 -4.66 -0.31 6.97
N LEU A 554 -4.45 0.92 7.44
CA LEU A 554 -4.50 1.23 8.88
C LEU A 554 -5.89 0.98 9.47
N ALA A 555 -6.95 1.35 8.74
CA ALA A 555 -8.32 1.09 9.16
C ALA A 555 -8.64 -0.41 9.24
N LEU A 556 -8.16 -1.22 8.29
CA LEU A 556 -8.29 -2.68 8.32
C LEU A 556 -7.62 -3.25 9.59
N LEU A 557 -6.38 -2.87 9.86
CA LEU A 557 -5.67 -3.29 11.07
C LEU A 557 -6.42 -2.90 12.35
N ALA A 558 -6.90 -1.66 12.43
CA ALA A 558 -7.51 -1.10 13.62
C ALA A 558 -8.92 -1.64 13.94
N ASN A 559 -9.69 -2.01 12.90
CA ASN A 559 -11.12 -2.29 13.01
C ASN A 559 -11.48 -3.76 12.73
N HIS A 560 -10.64 -4.55 12.07
CA HIS A 560 -10.91 -5.97 11.83
C HIS A 560 -10.91 -6.76 13.14
N ASP A 561 -11.95 -7.57 13.36
CA ASP A 561 -12.02 -8.46 14.53
C ASP A 561 -11.20 -9.72 14.30
N TRP A 562 -9.89 -9.61 14.52
CA TRP A 562 -8.92 -10.71 14.41
C TRP A 562 -9.25 -11.92 15.30
N SER A 563 -10.08 -11.74 16.34
CA SER A 563 -10.45 -12.83 17.24
C SER A 563 -11.59 -13.68 16.69
N ARG A 564 -12.54 -13.06 15.95
CA ARG A 564 -13.78 -13.69 15.51
C ARG A 564 -13.91 -13.90 14.01
N GLN A 565 -13.10 -13.21 13.19
CA GLN A 565 -13.21 -13.29 11.74
C GLN A 565 -11.85 -13.58 11.08
N PRO A 566 -11.77 -14.59 10.20
CA PRO A 566 -10.61 -14.75 9.32
C PRO A 566 -10.58 -13.63 8.28
N LEU A 567 -9.39 -13.27 7.78
CA LEU A 567 -9.28 -12.39 6.62
C LEU A 567 -8.97 -13.24 5.38
N VAL A 568 -9.90 -13.29 4.43
CA VAL A 568 -9.76 -14.06 3.18
C VAL A 568 -9.36 -13.11 2.04
N VAL A 569 -8.20 -13.35 1.43
CA VAL A 569 -7.69 -12.57 0.30
C VAL A 569 -7.87 -13.39 -0.98
N ASN A 570 -9.06 -13.24 -1.60
CA ASN A 570 -9.47 -14.07 -2.73
C ASN A 570 -9.01 -13.51 -4.08
N PHE A 571 -7.76 -13.78 -4.46
CA PHE A 571 -7.23 -13.35 -5.75
C PHE A 571 -7.98 -13.98 -6.93
N ALA A 572 -8.51 -13.12 -7.80
CA ALA A 572 -9.22 -13.51 -9.02
C ALA A 572 -10.38 -14.50 -8.80
N GLY A 573 -11.01 -14.50 -7.62
CA GLY A 573 -12.14 -15.39 -7.31
C GLY A 573 -11.78 -16.88 -7.29
N LYS A 574 -10.50 -17.23 -7.07
CA LYS A 574 -10.01 -18.61 -7.06
C LYS A 574 -10.48 -19.42 -5.85
N ILE A 575 -10.80 -18.77 -4.74
CA ILE A 575 -11.48 -19.40 -3.60
C ILE A 575 -12.98 -19.37 -3.90
N SER A 576 -13.59 -20.55 -3.98
CA SER A 576 -15.03 -20.70 -4.13
C SER A 576 -15.78 -20.38 -2.84
N LYS A 577 -17.10 -20.17 -2.92
CA LYS A 577 -17.95 -19.89 -1.75
C LYS A 577 -17.97 -21.05 -0.75
N ASP A 578 -17.93 -22.29 -1.23
CA ASP A 578 -17.89 -23.48 -0.39
C ASP A 578 -16.55 -23.56 0.37
N GLU A 579 -15.44 -23.29 -0.31
CA GLU A 579 -14.12 -23.22 0.33
C GLU A 579 -14.03 -22.07 1.35
N GLU A 580 -14.66 -20.93 1.09
CA GLU A 580 -14.75 -19.81 2.03
C GLU A 580 -15.54 -20.20 3.28
N ALA A 581 -16.70 -20.86 3.11
CA ALA A 581 -17.49 -21.40 4.22
C ALA A 581 -16.70 -22.43 5.04
N ASP A 582 -15.92 -23.29 4.39
CA ASP A 582 -15.02 -24.26 5.04
C ASP A 582 -13.91 -23.56 5.83
N ILE A 583 -13.34 -22.48 5.29
CA ILE A 583 -12.34 -21.65 6.01
C ILE A 583 -12.96 -21.08 7.28
N HIS A 584 -14.17 -20.49 7.20
CA HIS A 584 -14.87 -19.95 8.35
C HIS A 584 -15.21 -21.02 9.40
N SER A 585 -15.73 -22.17 8.96
CA SER A 585 -16.05 -23.29 9.85
C SER A 585 -14.80 -23.80 10.58
N THR A 586 -13.70 -23.97 9.85
CA THR A 586 -12.39 -24.36 10.41
C THR A 586 -11.88 -23.32 11.40
N PHE A 587 -11.96 -22.03 11.04
CA PHE A 587 -11.51 -20.93 11.89
C PHE A 587 -12.25 -20.92 13.23
N VAL A 588 -13.57 -21.08 13.21
CA VAL A 588 -14.39 -21.12 14.44
C VAL A 588 -14.12 -22.40 15.23
N GLY A 589 -14.08 -23.55 14.57
CA GLY A 589 -13.88 -24.85 15.22
C GLY A 589 -12.49 -25.04 15.84
N GLN A 590 -11.47 -24.34 15.33
CA GLN A 590 -10.06 -24.53 15.74
C GLN A 590 -9.38 -23.23 16.17
N ARG A 591 -10.14 -22.19 16.56
CA ARG A 591 -9.60 -20.85 16.81
C ARG A 591 -8.40 -20.80 17.76
N SER A 592 -8.40 -21.64 18.79
CA SER A 592 -7.36 -21.69 19.83
C SER A 592 -6.01 -22.22 19.33
N THR A 593 -5.99 -23.00 18.25
CA THR A 593 -4.76 -23.54 17.65
C THR A 593 -4.26 -22.73 16.46
N LEU A 594 -5.08 -21.81 15.96
CA LEU A 594 -4.79 -20.97 14.81
C LEU A 594 -4.07 -19.68 15.20
N PRO A 595 -3.26 -19.09 14.30
CA PRO A 595 -2.54 -17.86 14.59
C PRO A 595 -3.48 -16.70 14.98
N PRO A 596 -3.00 -15.74 15.81
CA PRO A 596 -3.80 -14.58 16.21
C PRO A 596 -4.30 -13.76 15.01
N MET A 597 -3.42 -13.55 14.02
CA MET A 597 -3.80 -13.03 12.71
C MET A 597 -3.94 -14.20 11.75
N PHE A 598 -5.14 -14.45 11.25
CA PHE A 598 -5.40 -15.54 10.31
C PHE A 598 -5.66 -14.97 8.91
N LEU A 599 -4.80 -15.31 7.95
CA LEU A 599 -4.89 -14.89 6.56
C LEU A 599 -5.09 -16.10 5.66
N ALA A 600 -6.19 -16.16 4.91
CA ALA A 600 -6.41 -17.23 3.94
C ALA A 600 -6.23 -16.72 2.51
N THR A 601 -5.48 -17.45 1.69
CA THR A 601 -5.28 -17.14 0.27
C THR A 601 -5.42 -18.39 -0.60
N PRO A 602 -5.71 -18.24 -1.92
CA PRO A 602 -5.69 -19.38 -2.84
C PRO A 602 -4.31 -20.07 -2.96
N LEU A 603 -3.24 -19.46 -2.42
CA LEU A 603 -1.86 -19.97 -2.49
C LEU A 603 -1.46 -20.78 -1.26
N ASP A 604 -2.34 -20.89 -0.26
CA ASP A 604 -2.10 -21.60 0.99
C ASP A 604 -1.94 -23.12 0.80
N GLY A 605 -2.49 -23.65 -0.29
CA GLY A 605 -2.52 -25.08 -0.57
C GLY A 605 -3.26 -25.82 0.54
N GLN A 606 -2.63 -26.86 1.10
CA GLN A 606 -3.19 -27.64 2.22
C GLN A 606 -2.99 -26.98 3.60
N GLN A 607 -2.10 -25.99 3.72
CA GLN A 607 -1.77 -25.34 4.98
C GLN A 607 -2.54 -24.03 5.12
N ARG A 608 -3.56 -24.02 5.98
CA ARG A 608 -4.33 -22.80 6.26
C ARG A 608 -3.44 -21.76 6.95
N SER A 609 -3.50 -20.50 6.50
CA SER A 609 -2.83 -19.37 7.16
C SER A 609 -1.31 -19.42 7.22
N ARG A 610 -0.69 -20.00 6.18
CA ARG A 610 0.77 -20.11 6.03
C ARG A 610 1.53 -18.78 6.22
N TRP A 611 0.96 -17.67 5.74
CA TRP A 611 1.62 -16.36 5.75
C TRP A 611 1.78 -15.75 7.14
N THR A 612 1.03 -16.26 8.12
CA THR A 612 1.00 -15.75 9.50
C THR A 612 1.14 -16.86 10.54
N GLU A 613 1.66 -18.03 10.16
CA GLU A 613 1.85 -19.19 11.04
C GLU A 613 2.70 -18.82 12.28
N HIS A 614 3.76 -18.03 12.08
CA HIS A 614 4.73 -17.71 13.14
C HIS A 614 4.66 -16.26 13.62
N ALA A 615 4.20 -15.34 12.78
CA ALA A 615 4.21 -13.90 13.07
C ALA A 615 3.04 -13.20 12.34
N PRO A 616 2.40 -12.19 12.95
CA PRO A 616 2.68 -11.64 14.27
C PRO A 616 2.17 -12.53 15.43
N THR A 617 2.86 -12.48 16.58
CA THR A 617 2.34 -13.05 17.82
C THR A 617 1.17 -12.22 18.36
N GLY A 618 0.40 -12.74 19.32
CA GLY A 618 -0.78 -12.03 19.83
C GLY A 618 -0.44 -10.67 20.47
N GLN A 619 0.71 -10.58 21.14
CA GLN A 619 1.19 -9.33 21.74
C GLN A 619 1.59 -8.31 20.67
N ILE A 620 2.28 -8.77 19.61
CA ILE A 620 2.65 -7.92 18.48
C ILE A 620 1.40 -7.44 17.75
N LEU A 621 0.43 -8.32 17.50
CA LEU A 621 -0.84 -7.95 16.88
C LEU A 621 -1.59 -6.90 17.69
N HIS A 622 -1.68 -7.07 19.01
CA HIS A 622 -2.31 -6.07 19.88
C HIS A 622 -1.61 -4.71 19.78
N ARG A 623 -0.26 -4.70 19.79
CA ARG A 623 0.52 -3.46 19.61
C ARG A 623 0.30 -2.84 18.24
N LEU A 624 0.29 -3.65 17.18
CA LEU A 624 0.05 -3.21 15.81
C LEU A 624 -1.33 -2.56 15.66
N VAL A 625 -2.38 -3.16 16.23
CA VAL A 625 -3.75 -2.62 16.25
C VAL A 625 -3.79 -1.27 16.97
N ALA A 626 -3.13 -1.15 18.13
CA ALA A 626 -3.09 0.10 18.89
C ALA A 626 -2.37 1.22 18.12
N LEU A 627 -1.22 0.91 17.51
CA LEU A 627 -0.47 1.85 16.67
C LEU A 627 -1.26 2.26 15.43
N ALA A 628 -1.93 1.31 14.77
CA ALA A 628 -2.74 1.57 13.59
C ALA A 628 -3.92 2.50 13.90
N ARG A 629 -4.61 2.27 15.03
CA ARG A 629 -5.73 3.11 15.48
C ARG A 629 -5.28 4.55 15.73
N GLU A 630 -4.16 4.73 16.44
CA GLU A 630 -3.66 6.07 16.74
C GLU A 630 -3.08 6.76 15.49
N SER A 631 -2.36 6.02 14.64
CA SER A 631 -1.86 6.54 13.35
C SER A 631 -3.02 6.98 12.45
N LEU A 632 -4.10 6.19 12.37
CA LEU A 632 -5.29 6.53 11.61
C LEU A 632 -5.95 7.81 12.13
N ARG A 633 -6.10 7.93 13.46
CA ARG A 633 -6.68 9.13 14.10
C ARG A 633 -5.88 10.39 13.78
N VAL A 634 -4.55 10.31 13.89
CA VAL A 634 -3.65 11.44 13.56
C VAL A 634 -3.74 11.76 12.07
N LEU A 635 -3.65 10.75 11.20
CA LEU A 635 -3.69 10.93 9.74
C LEU A 635 -5.00 11.57 9.28
N GLU A 636 -6.15 11.16 9.84
CA GLU A 636 -7.46 11.76 9.54
C GLU A 636 -7.54 13.23 9.99
N GLY A 637 -6.95 13.56 11.15
CA GLY A 637 -6.80 14.95 11.58
C GLY A 637 -5.94 15.78 10.62
N GLN A 638 -4.84 15.21 10.13
CA GLN A 638 -3.94 15.87 9.16
C GLN A 638 -4.63 16.08 7.79
N VAL A 639 -5.46 15.12 7.34
CA VAL A 639 -6.27 15.27 6.12
C VAL A 639 -7.29 16.40 6.26
N ALA A 640 -7.90 16.56 7.44
CA ALA A 640 -8.85 17.63 7.70
C ALA A 640 -8.20 19.03 7.82
N CYS A 641 -6.95 19.10 8.30
CA CYS A 641 -6.22 20.37 8.49
C CYS A 641 -4.70 20.21 8.21
N PRO A 642 -4.27 20.24 6.93
CA PRO A 642 -2.91 19.86 6.54
C PRO A 642 -1.85 20.96 6.66
N LEU A 643 -2.22 22.23 6.87
CA LEU A 643 -1.31 23.40 6.75
C LEU A 643 -0.12 23.40 7.75
N GLU A 644 -0.20 22.64 8.85
CA GLU A 644 0.85 22.57 9.89
C GLU A 644 1.22 21.12 10.27
N ALA A 645 0.77 20.13 9.49
CA ALA A 645 0.92 18.72 9.83
C ALA A 645 2.34 18.20 9.57
N ASP A 646 3.04 17.75 10.62
CA ASP A 646 4.20 16.89 10.44
C ASP A 646 3.76 15.49 9.99
N VAL A 647 3.75 15.28 8.67
CA VAL A 647 3.32 14.02 8.04
C VAL A 647 4.17 12.82 8.47
N LYS A 648 5.39 13.05 8.99
CA LYS A 648 6.29 11.99 9.47
C LYS A 648 5.93 11.52 10.88
N GLN A 649 5.08 12.24 11.61
CA GLN A 649 4.72 11.92 12.99
C GLN A 649 4.26 10.47 13.16
N ILE A 650 3.43 9.96 12.24
CA ILE A 650 2.92 8.58 12.30
C ILE A 650 3.96 7.51 11.89
N PHE A 651 5.14 7.94 11.43
CA PHE A 651 6.30 7.11 11.10
C PHE A 651 7.43 7.25 12.15
N ARG A 652 7.14 7.85 13.32
CA ARG A 652 8.05 7.85 14.46
C ARG A 652 7.49 6.93 15.55
N PRO A 653 8.26 5.94 16.04
CA PRO A 653 7.76 4.99 17.01
C PRO A 653 7.67 5.62 18.41
N PRO A 654 6.62 5.32 19.20
CA PRO A 654 6.62 5.63 20.62
C PRO A 654 7.63 4.73 21.34
N LEU A 655 8.62 5.35 22.00
CA LEU A 655 9.70 4.63 22.66
C LEU A 655 9.44 4.34 24.15
N ASP A 656 8.44 4.98 24.76
CA ASP A 656 8.11 4.83 26.19
C ASP A 656 7.79 3.40 26.65
N PRO A 657 7.22 2.51 25.81
CA PRO A 657 6.93 1.14 26.24
C PRO A 657 8.16 0.23 26.39
N TYR A 658 9.35 0.62 25.94
CA TYR A 658 10.53 -0.24 25.91
C TYR A 658 11.40 -0.07 27.16
N ASP A 659 12.00 -1.17 27.62
CA ASP A 659 12.81 -1.19 28.84
C ASP A 659 14.24 -0.68 28.60
N VAL A 660 14.79 -0.94 27.41
CA VAL A 660 16.16 -0.57 27.04
C VAL A 660 16.19 -0.10 25.59
N ILE A 661 16.98 0.93 25.30
CA ILE A 661 17.25 1.43 23.95
C ILE A 661 18.75 1.29 23.67
N ILE A 662 19.09 0.54 22.63
CA ILE A 662 20.46 0.41 22.12
C ILE A 662 20.61 1.37 20.96
N HIS A 663 21.48 2.38 21.11
CA HIS A 663 21.77 3.37 20.08
C HIS A 663 22.90 2.86 19.18
N LEU A 664 22.71 2.98 17.86
CA LEU A 664 23.67 2.56 16.84
C LEU A 664 24.35 3.77 16.21
N ASP A 665 25.60 3.59 15.76
CA ASP A 665 26.34 4.62 15.02
C ASP A 665 25.82 4.72 13.60
N GLU A 666 25.08 5.80 13.30
CA GLU A 666 24.50 6.07 11.97
C GLU A 666 25.51 5.99 10.83
N ARG A 667 26.78 6.32 11.08
CA ARG A 667 27.85 6.29 10.06
C ARG A 667 28.17 4.87 9.58
N ARG A 668 27.84 3.87 10.40
CA ARG A 668 28.06 2.45 10.11
C ARG A 668 26.83 1.76 9.56
N LEU A 669 25.71 2.47 9.45
CA LEU A 669 24.47 1.92 8.95
C LEU A 669 24.39 2.08 7.43
N PRO A 670 24.37 0.98 6.67
CA PRO A 670 24.31 1.02 5.22
C PRO A 670 22.99 1.62 4.70
N THR A 671 21.97 1.70 5.57
CA THR A 671 20.63 2.22 5.28
C THR A 671 20.35 3.59 5.87
N ALA A 672 21.33 4.28 6.46
CA ALA A 672 21.12 5.60 7.12
C ALA A 672 20.47 6.66 6.20
N HIS A 673 20.74 6.60 4.89
CA HIS A 673 20.14 7.48 3.89
C HIS A 673 18.64 7.24 3.65
N LEU A 674 18.10 6.11 4.12
CA LEU A 674 16.70 5.72 4.01
C LEU A 674 15.86 6.18 5.22
N ALA A 675 16.49 6.68 6.28
CA ALA A 675 15.82 7.03 7.54
C ALA A 675 14.67 8.03 7.34
N VAL A 676 13.59 7.89 8.14
CA VAL A 676 12.45 8.83 8.14
C VAL A 676 12.92 10.27 8.36
N ASP A 677 13.83 10.45 9.32
CA ASP A 677 14.44 11.74 9.65
C ASP A 677 15.92 11.80 9.23
N CYS A 678 16.20 11.44 7.98
CA CYS A 678 17.55 11.54 7.43
C CYS A 678 18.02 13.02 7.35
N SER A 679 19.19 13.30 7.93
CA SER A 679 19.83 14.62 7.90
C SER A 679 21.06 14.67 6.98
N HIS A 680 21.61 13.52 6.59
CA HIS A 680 22.85 13.40 5.83
C HIS A 680 22.62 13.45 4.32
N ARG A 681 23.20 14.45 3.65
CA ARG A 681 23.13 14.59 2.19
C ARG A 681 24.24 13.80 1.49
N THR A 682 23.90 13.20 0.36
CA THR A 682 24.83 12.46 -0.50
C THR A 682 24.40 12.59 -1.96
N THR A 683 25.26 12.14 -2.88
CA THR A 683 25.01 12.19 -4.33
C THR A 683 25.03 10.77 -4.88
N LEU A 684 24.06 10.39 -5.71
CA LEU A 684 24.13 9.14 -6.47
C LEU A 684 25.01 9.36 -7.69
N LYS A 685 26.05 8.54 -7.84
CA LYS A 685 26.96 8.55 -8.98
C LYS A 685 26.90 7.21 -9.71
N ARG A 686 26.93 7.27 -11.03
CA ARG A 686 27.05 6.06 -11.86
C ARG A 686 28.39 5.39 -11.57
N ARG A 687 28.37 4.08 -11.35
CA ARG A 687 29.60 3.29 -11.23
C ARG A 687 30.28 3.20 -12.59
N LYS A 688 31.60 3.33 -12.60
CA LYS A 688 32.44 3.20 -13.80
C LYS A 688 32.94 1.77 -14.02
N ASP A 689 33.01 0.99 -12.95
CA ASP A 689 33.59 -0.35 -12.95
C ASP A 689 32.47 -1.41 -12.91
N ASP A 690 32.53 -2.38 -13.82
CA ASP A 690 31.67 -3.56 -13.84
C ASP A 690 32.16 -4.59 -12.79
N CYS A 691 32.24 -4.16 -11.53
CA CYS A 691 32.64 -5.03 -10.41
C CYS A 691 31.42 -5.40 -9.57
N MET A 692 31.36 -6.65 -9.10
CA MET A 692 30.27 -7.10 -8.24
C MET A 692 30.29 -6.30 -6.91
N PRO A 693 29.20 -5.62 -6.53
CA PRO A 693 29.11 -4.94 -5.25
C PRO A 693 29.11 -5.90 -4.06
N VAL A 694 29.34 -5.34 -2.88
CA VAL A 694 28.99 -5.98 -1.61
C VAL A 694 27.47 -6.05 -1.52
N VAL A 695 26.92 -7.25 -1.36
CA VAL A 695 25.47 -7.53 -1.32
C VAL A 695 25.10 -8.21 0.00
N ASP A 696 23.84 -8.09 0.41
CA ASP A 696 23.28 -8.70 1.63
C ASP A 696 24.02 -8.33 2.95
N PHE A 697 24.82 -7.25 2.97
CA PHE A 697 25.53 -6.82 4.17
C PHE A 697 24.75 -5.73 4.93
N ASP A 698 23.71 -6.15 5.66
CA ASP A 698 22.97 -5.30 6.61
C ASP A 698 23.46 -5.57 8.03
N ILE A 699 24.38 -4.73 8.52
CA ILE A 699 25.01 -4.93 9.82
C ILE A 699 24.05 -4.75 11.01
N ALA A 700 22.99 -3.94 10.85
CA ALA A 700 21.98 -3.79 11.90
C ALA A 700 21.12 -5.05 12.01
N ALA A 701 20.69 -5.60 10.87
CA ALA A 701 19.95 -6.85 10.85
C ALA A 701 20.78 -8.01 11.43
N LEU A 702 22.07 -8.13 11.05
CA LEU A 702 22.98 -9.13 11.59
C LEU A 702 23.17 -9.00 13.11
N TYR A 703 23.31 -7.77 13.61
CA TYR A 703 23.43 -7.51 15.04
C TYR A 703 22.15 -7.89 15.80
N VAL A 704 20.98 -7.51 15.30
CA VAL A 704 19.69 -7.89 15.90
C VAL A 704 19.48 -9.40 15.87
N GLN A 705 19.87 -10.07 14.79
CA GLN A 705 19.82 -11.53 14.71
C GLN A 705 20.71 -12.16 15.79
N ALA A 706 21.95 -11.69 15.96
CA ALA A 706 22.83 -12.18 17.02
C ALA A 706 22.26 -11.97 18.43
N LEU A 707 21.61 -10.83 18.68
CA LEU A 707 20.90 -10.55 19.93
C LEU A 707 19.73 -11.52 20.15
N GLN A 708 18.93 -11.79 19.10
CA GLN A 708 17.79 -12.70 19.17
C GLN A 708 18.22 -14.15 19.38
N GLU A 709 19.29 -14.60 18.72
CA GLU A 709 19.85 -15.94 18.90
C GLU A 709 20.42 -16.14 20.31
N THR A 710 20.99 -15.09 20.90
CA THR A 710 21.65 -15.16 22.21
C THR A 710 20.70 -14.95 23.39
N TYR A 711 19.77 -13.99 23.29
CA TYR A 711 18.92 -13.53 24.40
C TYR A 711 17.43 -13.52 24.05
N GLY A 712 17.03 -14.16 22.96
CA GLY A 712 15.63 -14.22 22.52
C GLY A 712 14.70 -14.95 23.49
N ASP A 713 15.21 -15.72 24.45
CA ASP A 713 14.43 -16.30 25.55
C ASP A 713 14.17 -15.29 26.69
N LEU A 714 15.03 -14.28 26.84
CA LEU A 714 14.93 -13.25 27.88
C LEU A 714 14.19 -11.98 27.41
N ALA A 715 14.38 -11.58 26.15
CA ALA A 715 13.91 -10.32 25.63
C ALA A 715 13.33 -10.41 24.21
N LEU A 716 12.62 -9.36 23.81
CA LEU A 716 12.20 -9.09 22.44
C LEU A 716 12.98 -7.88 21.91
N PHE A 717 13.47 -7.98 20.67
CA PHE A 717 14.26 -6.95 20.00
C PHE A 717 13.48 -6.35 18.84
N PHE A 718 13.48 -5.03 18.73
CA PHE A 718 12.67 -4.24 17.80
C PHE A 718 13.55 -3.22 17.10
N TYR A 719 13.48 -3.14 15.78
CA TYR A 719 14.29 -2.20 14.99
C TYR A 719 13.58 -1.83 13.69
N ASP A 720 13.98 -0.70 13.10
CA ASP A 720 13.56 -0.27 11.77
C ASP A 720 14.64 -0.61 10.74
N ARG A 721 14.34 -1.51 9.80
CA ARG A 721 15.27 -1.92 8.74
C ARG A 721 15.58 -0.80 7.73
N TYR A 722 14.78 0.26 7.67
CA TYR A 722 14.90 1.34 6.68
C TYR A 722 15.56 2.60 7.26
N GLY A 723 16.76 2.41 7.80
CA GLY A 723 17.58 3.51 8.33
C GLY A 723 17.33 3.83 9.81
N GLY A 724 16.70 2.92 10.55
CA GLY A 724 16.62 3.00 12.00
C GLY A 724 18.01 2.97 12.62
N ASN A 725 18.27 3.91 13.53
CA ASN A 725 19.55 4.05 14.23
C ASN A 725 19.52 3.49 15.66
N LEU A 726 18.49 2.73 16.01
CA LEU A 726 18.34 2.16 17.35
C LEU A 726 17.70 0.77 17.30
N VAL A 727 17.96 -0.01 18.35
CA VAL A 727 17.27 -1.27 18.66
C VAL A 727 16.58 -1.09 20.01
N ALA A 728 15.26 -1.17 20.02
CA ALA A 728 14.48 -1.13 21.24
C ALA A 728 14.29 -2.55 21.80
N VAL A 729 14.38 -2.69 23.12
CA VAL A 729 14.34 -3.98 23.81
C VAL A 729 13.22 -3.99 24.84
N LEU A 730 12.47 -5.09 24.88
CA LEU A 730 11.43 -5.33 25.87
C LEU A 730 11.70 -6.65 26.58
N TRP A 731 11.79 -6.62 27.90
CA TRP A 731 11.98 -7.82 28.71
C TRP A 731 10.74 -8.70 28.70
N LYS A 732 10.92 -10.01 28.59
CA LYS A 732 9.81 -10.97 28.71
C LYS A 732 9.49 -11.15 30.20
N PRO A 733 8.27 -10.83 30.68
CA PRO A 733 7.97 -10.93 32.12
C PRO A 733 8.20 -12.31 32.72
N HIS A 734 7.93 -13.37 31.96
CA HIS A 734 8.17 -14.75 32.39
C HIS A 734 9.65 -15.10 32.55
N ALA A 735 10.56 -14.40 31.85
CA ALA A 735 11.99 -14.65 31.97
C ALA A 735 12.52 -14.32 33.37
N PHE A 736 11.89 -13.38 34.07
CA PHE A 736 12.24 -12.91 35.41
C PHE A 736 11.65 -13.74 36.56
N GLN A 737 10.83 -14.75 36.25
CA GLN A 737 10.37 -15.69 37.27
C GLN A 737 11.54 -16.57 37.73
N PRO A 738 11.80 -16.72 39.05
CA PRO A 738 12.88 -17.56 39.55
C PRO A 738 12.73 -19.03 39.13
N LEU A 739 13.75 -19.59 38.48
CA LEU A 739 13.75 -20.97 37.98
C LEU A 739 14.71 -21.86 38.80
N PRO A 740 14.42 -23.16 38.96
CA PRO A 740 15.38 -24.10 39.53
C PRO A 740 16.60 -24.24 38.60
N PHE A 741 17.79 -24.37 39.18
CA PHE A 741 19.03 -24.47 38.41
C PHE A 741 19.02 -25.64 37.41
N LYS A 742 19.28 -25.34 36.13
CA LYS A 742 19.39 -26.31 35.04
C LYS A 742 20.50 -25.87 34.08
N VAL A 743 21.40 -26.80 33.75
CA VAL A 743 22.57 -26.52 32.90
C VAL A 743 22.19 -25.98 31.51
N SER A 744 21.09 -26.47 30.94
CA SER A 744 20.59 -26.01 29.64
C SER A 744 20.02 -24.58 29.63
N GLN A 745 19.90 -23.93 30.79
CA GLN A 745 19.24 -22.62 30.95
C GLN A 745 20.16 -21.60 31.63
N ILE A 746 21.48 -21.81 31.63
CA ILE A 746 22.44 -20.91 32.28
C ILE A 746 22.64 -19.59 31.51
N GLY A 747 22.44 -19.59 30.19
CA GLY A 747 22.69 -18.41 29.33
C GLY A 747 21.99 -17.15 29.83
N GLY A 748 22.76 -16.07 30.05
CA GLY A 748 22.25 -14.77 30.50
C GLY A 748 21.61 -14.75 31.90
N ARG A 749 21.86 -15.77 32.75
CA ARG A 749 21.27 -15.90 34.09
C ARG A 749 22.32 -15.99 35.20
N THR A 750 21.92 -15.58 36.41
CA THR A 750 22.68 -15.71 37.66
C THR A 750 21.82 -16.33 38.76
N LEU A 751 22.44 -16.75 39.87
CA LEU A 751 21.72 -17.25 41.04
C LEU A 751 21.33 -16.10 41.96
N ASN A 752 20.07 -16.05 42.36
CA ASN A 752 19.61 -15.16 43.43
C ASN A 752 20.01 -15.70 44.82
N ALA A 753 19.71 -14.94 45.87
CA ALA A 753 20.02 -15.34 47.26
C ALA A 753 19.36 -16.66 47.71
N GLU A 754 18.30 -17.10 47.02
CA GLU A 754 17.61 -18.38 47.27
C GLU A 754 18.17 -19.54 46.43
N GLY A 755 19.25 -19.32 45.67
CA GLY A 755 19.84 -20.34 44.79
C GLY A 755 18.99 -20.68 43.55
N LYS A 756 18.07 -19.80 43.16
CA LYS A 756 17.26 -19.91 41.93
C LYS A 756 17.86 -19.05 40.81
N MET A 757 17.73 -19.49 39.57
CA MET A 757 18.19 -18.75 38.40
C MET A 757 17.24 -17.60 38.05
N VAL A 758 17.82 -16.41 37.90
CA VAL A 758 17.17 -15.18 37.45
C VAL A 758 18.04 -14.53 36.36
N PRO A 759 17.48 -13.69 35.46
CA PRO A 759 18.29 -12.98 34.46
C PRO A 759 19.39 -12.13 35.11
N ASN A 760 20.61 -12.19 34.59
CA ASN A 760 21.71 -11.31 35.00
C ASN A 760 21.67 -10.04 34.15
N VAL A 761 20.81 -9.10 34.54
CA VAL A 761 20.51 -7.91 33.70
C VAL A 761 21.76 -7.08 33.41
N GLU A 762 22.62 -6.84 34.39
CA GLU A 762 23.84 -6.05 34.20
C GLU A 762 24.77 -6.68 33.16
N ALA A 763 25.03 -7.98 33.27
CA ALA A 763 25.87 -8.69 32.31
C ALA A 763 25.25 -8.71 30.90
N VAL A 764 23.92 -8.91 30.80
CA VAL A 764 23.24 -8.90 29.50
C VAL A 764 23.33 -7.52 28.83
N LEU A 765 23.21 -6.43 29.60
CA LEU A 765 23.36 -5.06 29.08
C LEU A 765 24.79 -4.77 28.62
N GLU A 766 25.80 -5.26 29.34
CA GLU A 766 27.20 -5.19 28.92
C GLU A 766 27.44 -6.00 27.64
N ASP A 767 26.85 -7.18 27.54
CA ASP A 767 26.94 -8.04 26.37
C ASP A 767 26.30 -7.40 25.13
N PHE A 768 25.21 -6.63 25.28
CA PHE A 768 24.65 -5.86 24.17
C PHE A 768 25.71 -4.93 23.56
N SER A 769 26.48 -4.23 24.40
CA SER A 769 27.58 -3.36 23.95
C SER A 769 28.74 -4.16 23.36
N THR A 770 29.06 -5.30 23.96
CA THR A 770 30.19 -6.16 23.55
C THR A 770 29.94 -6.83 22.20
N LEU A 771 28.77 -7.42 21.99
CA LEU A 771 28.35 -8.01 20.71
C LEU A 771 28.30 -6.94 19.61
N GLY A 772 27.87 -5.74 19.96
CA GLY A 772 27.75 -4.62 19.04
C GLY A 772 29.03 -3.78 18.91
N LYS A 773 30.19 -4.26 19.37
CA LYS A 773 31.42 -3.46 19.45
C LYS A 773 31.76 -2.80 18.12
N GLY A 774 31.86 -1.48 18.15
CA GLY A 774 32.12 -0.65 16.99
C GLY A 774 30.85 -0.15 16.30
N LEU A 775 29.72 -0.85 16.40
CA LEU A 775 28.41 -0.40 15.90
C LEU A 775 27.60 0.34 16.97
N VAL A 776 27.56 -0.18 18.20
CA VAL A 776 26.78 0.39 19.30
C VAL A 776 27.49 1.60 19.90
N THR A 777 26.75 2.71 20.05
CA THR A 777 27.25 3.96 20.66
C THR A 777 26.94 4.02 22.15
N SER A 778 25.73 3.61 22.54
CA SER A 778 25.31 3.57 23.95
C SER A 778 24.13 2.64 24.17
N VAL A 779 24.02 2.08 25.38
CA VAL A 779 22.85 1.32 25.85
C VAL A 779 22.18 2.10 26.96
N GLU A 780 20.95 2.53 26.73
CA GLU A 780 20.15 3.36 27.64
C GLU A 780 19.08 2.51 28.33
N THR A 781 19.14 2.41 29.66
CA THR A 781 18.09 1.77 30.47
C THR A 781 16.99 2.77 30.79
N ARG A 782 15.76 2.47 30.35
CA ARG A 782 14.59 3.35 30.54
C ARG A 782 13.70 2.92 31.71
N THR A 783 13.82 1.68 32.16
CA THR A 783 13.08 1.18 33.33
C THR A 783 14.04 0.53 34.33
N SER A 784 13.88 0.88 35.62
CA SER A 784 14.52 0.18 36.74
C SER A 784 13.65 -0.94 37.29
N LYS A 785 12.55 -1.30 36.60
CA LYS A 785 11.59 -2.32 37.06
C LYS A 785 12.20 -3.72 37.15
N TRP A 786 13.33 -3.94 36.47
CA TRP A 786 13.91 -5.25 36.24
C TRP A 786 15.32 -5.40 36.82
N THR A 787 15.82 -4.42 37.58
CA THR A 787 17.01 -4.59 38.40
C THR A 787 16.65 -5.47 39.60
N VAL A 788 17.30 -6.65 39.70
CA VAL A 788 17.11 -7.65 40.76
C VAL A 788 18.12 -7.43 41.87
#